data_AF-A0AAE1AF91-F1
#
_entry.id   AF-A0AAE1AF91-F1
#
_cell.length_a   1.000
_cell.length_b   1.000
_cell.length_c   1.000
_cell.angle_alpha   90.00
_cell.angle_beta   90.00
_cell.angle_gamma   90.00
#
_symmetry.space_group_name_H-M   'P 1'
#
loop_
_entity.id
_entity.type
_entity.pdbx_description
1 polymer ?
#
loop_
_entity_poly.entity_id
_entity_poly.type
_entity_poly.pdbx_seq_one_letter_code
_entity_poly.pdbx_strand_id
1 'polypeptide(L)'
;MATTENEVPTTTSEEKVEKPQEENSTAPPPTENDISAAEDDKSASAAPETDSTPAEDAADKTDDKTEKEDKADNTDKENKEDEKTEKTEEPPAPEPHVVEAEELFKQLSSAENCQSLLHKHLTQAVLDKLKEKKTSLGGTLANCIKSGCEILDSSIGVYACDQEGYKVFSDLFEPIIKEQHKLPEKKAVHHPHTDFGNLEKANLENLDPDDKFIVSSRIRIGRSQDGFSFAPVINKESREQLETKTVEALNALSDSLKGTYHKLAELDADVQKSLAEDNLTFDDSDRFLRAAGGYGDWPDGRGIFVNEEKNFVVWVNEEDHLRLFSLQKGGDIGAGYKRLVTAVKALEEKLTFVRDDRLGYLTACPSNLGTTMHVSVVIKVPHLAESDKLKPLFEKLNLNATVVEGEEVGAYQISNKRLVGLTEFQSISEIYQGLKEIIKQEKELAWRPENVGEMFEHLSKAKTCKSLVKKHLTKDVYEKLKEKKTAHEATLGDCIISGTLHLDSTIGVYAADAESYTEFAPLFDPIIKEHNKIKAADAIAHPAADFGDLENLGFTEFEAEGSPIVSTRVGIARSHKDFAFSPVLKSEDRVQAEQKIVEVLKALEGDLKGSYHSLEGLSTELQDELLKERLLFSNTDRFLKAAGVYNDWPAGRGIFINEEKTFVVWVNEQDHLRIFSTQKGGDVVGVYKRLVNAIKSLDEKLTFARDERLGNLTVCPSDLGTALRASVFIKIPNLSARKNFKTVCDNLKLQARALEGELTEEEVGVFEVSNKRSLGVTEIEAVKEMVSGVQEMVRLEKEAANSKPKSCTVL
;
A
#
# COMPACT_ATOMS: atom_id res chain seq x y z
N MET A 1 -53.31 15.80 22.88
CA MET A 1 -53.94 16.51 21.74
C MET A 1 -53.04 16.27 20.54
N ALA A 2 -53.38 15.63 19.44
CA ALA A 2 -54.52 14.82 19.03
C ALA A 2 -54.02 14.05 17.79
N THR A 3 -54.25 12.73 17.77
CA THR A 3 -54.74 11.92 16.62
C THR A 3 -53.99 11.94 15.28
N THR A 4 -53.78 10.85 14.53
CA THR A 4 -54.18 9.43 14.56
C THR A 4 -53.51 8.83 13.32
N GLU A 5 -52.79 7.72 13.45
CA GLU A 5 -52.40 6.86 12.33
C GLU A 5 -53.53 5.84 12.08
N ASN A 6 -53.86 5.63 10.81
CA ASN A 6 -54.80 4.61 10.35
C ASN A 6 -54.08 3.71 9.36
N GLU A 7 -54.18 2.41 9.64
CA GLU A 7 -53.90 1.23 8.80
C GLU A 7 -54.54 1.34 7.41
N VAL A 8 -54.07 0.58 6.40
CA VAL A 8 -54.72 -0.62 5.78
C VAL A 8 -53.73 -1.30 4.77
N PRO A 9 -54.01 -2.44 4.08
CA PRO A 9 -53.40 -3.75 4.35
C PRO A 9 -52.70 -4.41 3.14
N THR A 10 -52.11 -5.58 3.40
CA THR A 10 -51.59 -6.54 2.42
C THR A 10 -52.69 -7.42 1.82
N THR A 11 -52.69 -7.58 0.49
CA THR A 11 -53.38 -8.67 -0.21
C THR A 11 -52.44 -9.34 -1.21
N THR A 12 -52.27 -10.64 -1.03
CA THR A 12 -51.57 -11.59 -1.89
C THR A 12 -52.44 -12.00 -3.09
N SER A 13 -51.84 -12.11 -4.28
CA SER A 13 -52.40 -12.82 -5.44
C SER A 13 -51.34 -13.74 -6.04
N GLU A 14 -51.67 -15.03 -6.11
CA GLU A 14 -50.93 -16.10 -6.78
C GLU A 14 -50.90 -15.88 -8.31
N GLU A 15 -49.77 -16.16 -8.96
CA GLU A 15 -49.77 -16.52 -10.38
C GLU A 15 -48.71 -17.60 -10.66
N LYS A 16 -49.19 -18.73 -11.19
CA LYS A 16 -48.43 -19.88 -11.70
C LYS A 16 -47.79 -19.53 -13.05
N VAL A 17 -46.53 -19.93 -13.26
CA VAL A 17 -45.98 -20.14 -14.61
C VAL A 17 -45.14 -21.42 -14.67
N GLU A 18 -45.35 -22.15 -15.76
CA GLU A 18 -44.92 -23.52 -16.08
C GLU A 18 -43.43 -23.71 -16.35
N LYS A 19 -42.97 -24.96 -16.14
CA LYS A 19 -41.69 -25.52 -16.62
C LYS A 19 -41.79 -25.97 -18.09
N PRO A 20 -40.68 -25.98 -18.84
CA PRO A 20 -40.48 -26.91 -19.95
C PRO A 20 -39.51 -28.05 -19.60
N GLN A 21 -39.76 -29.19 -20.24
CA GLN A 21 -39.12 -30.51 -20.05
C GLN A 21 -37.77 -30.67 -20.76
N GLU A 22 -37.08 -31.72 -20.30
CA GLU A 22 -35.84 -32.33 -20.74
C GLU A 22 -35.84 -32.83 -22.21
N GLU A 23 -34.66 -32.77 -22.85
CA GLU A 23 -34.23 -33.78 -23.82
C GLU A 23 -32.82 -34.28 -23.45
N ASN A 24 -32.66 -35.59 -23.63
CA ASN A 24 -31.59 -36.44 -23.11
C ASN A 24 -30.70 -36.90 -24.28
N SER A 25 -29.38 -36.81 -24.15
CA SER A 25 -28.45 -37.51 -25.06
C SER A 25 -27.11 -37.81 -24.38
N THR A 26 -26.85 -39.11 -24.22
CA THR A 26 -25.70 -39.77 -23.61
C THR A 26 -24.54 -39.98 -24.58
N ALA A 27 -23.29 -39.74 -24.16
CA ALA A 27 -22.08 -40.50 -24.55
C ALA A 27 -20.88 -40.18 -23.60
N PRO A 28 -19.92 -41.13 -23.40
CA PRO A 28 -19.13 -41.27 -22.16
C PRO A 28 -17.70 -40.65 -22.22
N PRO A 29 -16.97 -40.58 -21.09
CA PRO A 29 -15.66 -39.92 -21.01
C PRO A 29 -14.50 -40.90 -21.33
N PRO A 30 -13.35 -40.43 -21.83
CA PRO A 30 -12.13 -41.22 -21.81
C PRO A 30 -11.34 -41.00 -20.51
N THR A 31 -10.86 -42.12 -20.01
CA THR A 31 -10.07 -42.37 -18.80
C THR A 31 -8.61 -41.97 -18.91
N GLU A 32 -8.01 -41.77 -17.74
CA GLU A 32 -6.58 -41.61 -17.46
C GLU A 32 -5.69 -42.71 -18.05
N ASN A 33 -4.44 -42.35 -18.39
CA ASN A 33 -3.24 -43.13 -18.08
C ASN A 33 -1.98 -42.27 -18.32
N ASP A 34 -1.36 -41.85 -17.22
CA ASP A 34 -0.04 -42.29 -16.76
C ASP A 34 1.21 -42.23 -17.68
N ILE A 35 2.34 -41.89 -17.04
CA ILE A 35 3.75 -42.17 -17.40
C ILE A 35 4.59 -41.03 -18.03
N SER A 36 5.31 -40.34 -17.13
CA SER A 36 6.78 -40.17 -17.07
C SER A 36 7.62 -39.55 -18.21
N ALA A 37 8.65 -38.85 -17.72
CA ALA A 37 10.05 -38.87 -18.15
C ALA A 37 10.57 -37.77 -19.09
N ALA A 38 11.61 -37.16 -18.55
CA ALA A 38 12.63 -36.27 -19.08
C ALA A 38 13.38 -36.74 -20.35
N GLU A 39 14.04 -35.73 -20.94
CA GLU A 39 15.33 -35.72 -21.67
C GLU A 39 15.40 -36.10 -23.17
N ASP A 40 15.98 -35.13 -23.92
CA ASP A 40 16.91 -35.20 -25.05
C ASP A 40 16.64 -36.16 -26.23
N ASP A 41 16.58 -35.63 -27.47
CA ASP A 41 17.73 -35.66 -28.41
C ASP A 41 17.44 -34.95 -29.75
N LYS A 42 18.53 -34.62 -30.43
CA LYS A 42 18.81 -33.84 -31.64
C LYS A 42 18.38 -34.48 -32.96
N SER A 43 18.23 -33.64 -33.99
CA SER A 43 18.84 -33.81 -35.32
C SER A 43 18.73 -32.46 -36.07
N ALA A 44 19.80 -31.70 -36.35
CA ALA A 44 20.90 -31.90 -37.30
C ALA A 44 20.48 -31.91 -38.78
N SER A 45 20.88 -30.85 -39.52
CA SER A 45 21.43 -31.00 -40.87
C SER A 45 22.37 -29.83 -41.18
N ALA A 46 23.62 -30.17 -41.49
CA ALA A 46 24.74 -29.29 -41.77
C ALA A 46 24.81 -28.86 -43.25
N ALA A 47 25.68 -27.87 -43.50
CA ALA A 47 26.08 -27.27 -44.78
C ALA A 47 26.74 -28.27 -45.76
N PRO A 48 27.16 -27.78 -46.95
CA PRO A 48 28.61 -27.60 -47.09
C PRO A 48 29.07 -26.35 -47.87
N GLU A 49 30.34 -26.02 -47.64
CA GLU A 49 31.22 -25.06 -48.30
C GLU A 49 31.67 -25.53 -49.71
N THR A 50 32.06 -24.58 -50.59
CA THR A 50 33.45 -24.39 -51.12
C THR A 50 33.49 -23.71 -52.50
N ASP A 51 34.22 -22.59 -52.53
CA ASP A 51 35.33 -22.19 -53.43
C ASP A 51 35.26 -22.36 -54.97
N SER A 52 35.47 -21.25 -55.71
CA SER A 52 36.37 -21.13 -56.87
C SER A 52 36.26 -19.76 -57.58
N THR A 53 37.39 -19.09 -57.74
CA THR A 53 37.73 -18.14 -58.85
C THR A 53 38.45 -18.94 -59.96
N PRO A 54 38.91 -18.43 -61.16
CA PRO A 54 39.11 -17.04 -61.64
C PRO A 54 38.88 -16.76 -63.17
N ALA A 55 39.32 -15.57 -63.62
CA ALA A 55 39.77 -15.16 -64.97
C ALA A 55 38.71 -14.86 -66.06
N GLU A 56 38.87 -13.98 -67.06
CA GLU A 56 39.82 -12.94 -67.51
C GLU A 56 39.12 -12.24 -68.70
N ASP A 57 39.27 -10.93 -68.91
CA ASP A 57 39.84 -10.38 -70.15
C ASP A 57 39.86 -8.84 -70.16
N ALA A 58 40.93 -8.33 -70.75
CA ALA A 58 41.36 -6.93 -70.77
C ALA A 58 41.69 -6.45 -72.20
N ALA A 59 41.98 -5.15 -72.28
CA ALA A 59 42.77 -4.41 -73.28
C ALA A 59 42.02 -3.74 -74.46
N ASP A 60 42.17 -2.41 -74.61
CA ASP A 60 43.28 -1.74 -75.33
C ASP A 60 43.24 -0.20 -75.07
N LYS A 61 44.16 0.37 -74.27
CA LYS A 61 45.35 1.23 -74.56
C LYS A 61 45.20 2.42 -75.53
N THR A 62 45.73 3.59 -75.11
CA THR A 62 47.00 4.14 -75.63
C THR A 62 47.56 5.26 -74.75
N ASP A 63 48.89 5.27 -74.65
CA ASP A 63 49.79 6.11 -73.86
C ASP A 63 49.98 7.54 -74.44
N ASP A 64 50.41 8.51 -73.60
CA ASP A 64 51.77 9.07 -73.70
C ASP A 64 52.19 9.80 -72.40
N LYS A 65 53.47 9.67 -72.05
CA LYS A 65 54.14 10.27 -70.88
C LYS A 65 54.95 11.49 -71.32
N THR A 66 55.27 12.39 -70.39
CA THR A 66 56.65 12.92 -70.32
C THR A 66 57.01 13.41 -68.92
N GLU A 67 58.24 13.07 -68.54
CA GLU A 67 58.91 13.23 -67.25
C GLU A 67 59.48 14.65 -67.02
N LYS A 68 59.75 15.02 -65.76
CA LYS A 68 61.13 15.22 -65.24
C LYS A 68 61.19 15.69 -63.78
N GLU A 69 62.14 15.11 -63.06
CA GLU A 69 62.65 15.48 -61.73
C GLU A 69 63.74 16.58 -61.78
N ASP A 70 63.77 17.38 -60.71
CA ASP A 70 64.87 17.97 -59.93
C ASP A 70 66.24 18.33 -60.55
N LYS A 71 66.66 19.59 -60.35
CA LYS A 71 67.75 19.96 -59.41
C LYS A 71 68.02 21.48 -59.36
N ALA A 72 68.46 21.89 -58.18
CA ALA A 72 68.79 23.24 -57.71
C ALA A 72 69.94 23.96 -58.47
N ASP A 73 69.94 25.29 -58.45
CA ASP A 73 71.08 26.07 -57.92
C ASP A 73 70.66 27.50 -57.55
N ASN A 74 71.37 28.04 -56.57
CA ASN A 74 71.15 29.26 -55.80
C ASN A 74 72.08 30.37 -56.32
N THR A 75 71.66 31.63 -56.37
CA THR A 75 72.40 32.79 -55.81
C THR A 75 71.79 34.17 -56.13
N ASP A 76 71.60 34.91 -55.03
CA ASP A 76 71.86 36.33 -54.80
C ASP A 76 70.91 37.44 -55.30
N LYS A 77 69.98 37.77 -54.40
CA LYS A 77 69.83 39.05 -53.67
C LYS A 77 69.87 40.37 -54.44
N GLU A 78 68.77 41.11 -54.33
CA GLU A 78 68.82 42.46 -53.77
C GLU A 78 67.56 42.77 -52.93
N ASN A 79 67.81 43.27 -51.72
CA ASN A 79 66.85 43.57 -50.66
C ASN A 79 66.11 44.89 -50.90
N LYS A 80 64.82 44.92 -50.55
CA LYS A 80 64.25 46.04 -49.79
C LYS A 80 63.34 45.48 -48.69
N GLU A 81 63.72 45.80 -47.46
CA GLU A 81 63.03 45.51 -46.21
C GLU A 81 61.75 46.34 -46.14
N ASP A 82 60.64 45.70 -45.76
CA ASP A 82 59.53 46.35 -45.06
C ASP A 82 59.01 45.36 -44.00
N GLU A 83 58.90 45.85 -42.77
CA GLU A 83 58.70 45.10 -41.53
C GLU A 83 57.41 44.29 -41.49
N LYS A 84 57.52 43.06 -40.98
CA LYS A 84 56.38 42.25 -40.50
C LYS A 84 55.66 42.97 -39.37
N THR A 85 54.34 43.12 -39.50
CA THR A 85 53.41 43.07 -38.36
C THR A 85 52.46 41.90 -38.58
N GLU A 86 52.74 40.78 -37.91
CA GLU A 86 51.79 39.67 -37.75
C GLU A 86 50.67 40.15 -36.82
N LYS A 87 49.48 40.39 -37.37
CA LYS A 87 48.24 40.44 -36.58
C LYS A 87 47.77 39.01 -36.33
N THR A 88 47.89 38.56 -35.09
CA THR A 88 47.04 37.50 -34.54
C THR A 88 45.58 37.97 -34.62
N GLU A 89 44.76 37.32 -35.45
CA GLU A 89 43.30 37.45 -35.37
C GLU A 89 42.84 36.80 -34.05
N GLU A 90 42.21 37.60 -33.18
CA GLU A 90 41.51 37.09 -32.01
C GLU A 90 40.36 36.17 -32.46
N PRO A 91 40.08 35.06 -31.74
CA PRO A 91 38.91 34.24 -32.01
C PRO A 91 37.63 35.09 -31.92
N PRO A 92 36.60 34.80 -32.74
CA PRO A 92 35.35 35.54 -32.70
C PRO A 92 34.73 35.48 -31.30
N ALA A 93 34.17 36.60 -30.85
CA ALA A 93 33.50 36.67 -29.55
C ALA A 93 32.39 35.60 -29.48
N PRO A 94 32.22 34.91 -28.32
CA PRO A 94 31.21 33.88 -28.17
C PRO A 94 29.81 34.46 -28.40
N GLU A 95 28.95 33.70 -29.07
CA GLU A 95 27.58 34.14 -29.31
C GLU A 95 26.82 34.36 -27.99
N PRO A 96 25.85 35.31 -27.93
CA PRO A 96 25.16 35.65 -26.69
C PRO A 96 24.56 34.46 -25.93
N HIS A 97 23.97 33.49 -26.66
CA HIS A 97 23.37 32.30 -26.06
C HIS A 97 24.39 31.34 -25.42
N VAL A 98 25.64 31.34 -25.91
CA VAL A 98 26.73 30.56 -25.33
C VAL A 98 27.11 31.15 -23.97
N VAL A 99 27.25 32.47 -23.92
CA VAL A 99 27.55 33.21 -22.67
C VAL A 99 26.42 32.99 -21.65
N GLU A 100 25.16 33.11 -22.07
CA GLU A 100 24.00 32.86 -21.21
C GLU A 100 23.99 31.42 -20.65
N ALA A 101 24.26 30.41 -21.49
CA ALA A 101 24.33 29.02 -21.04
C ALA A 101 25.45 28.78 -20.01
N GLU A 102 26.62 29.41 -20.20
CA GLU A 102 27.74 29.34 -19.26
C GLU A 102 27.43 30.03 -17.92
N GLU A 103 26.75 31.18 -17.96
CA GLU A 103 26.31 31.90 -16.75
C GLU A 103 25.28 31.09 -15.96
N LEU A 104 24.26 30.55 -16.63
CA LEU A 104 23.24 29.69 -16.03
C LEU A 104 23.84 28.42 -15.44
N PHE A 105 24.78 27.80 -16.14
CA PHE A 105 25.51 26.64 -15.63
C PHE A 105 26.32 26.99 -14.38
N LYS A 106 27.04 28.13 -14.39
CA LYS A 106 27.82 28.57 -13.23
C LYS A 106 26.94 28.80 -12.01
N GLN A 107 25.78 29.44 -12.19
CA GLN A 107 24.79 29.62 -11.13
C GLN A 107 24.34 28.27 -10.55
N LEU A 108 23.93 27.34 -11.42
CA LEU A 108 23.49 26.01 -11.02
C LEU A 108 24.60 25.21 -10.31
N SER A 109 25.83 25.27 -10.80
CA SER A 109 26.99 24.56 -10.24
C SER A 109 27.38 25.05 -8.86
N SER A 110 27.08 26.32 -8.56
CA SER A 110 27.34 26.96 -7.27
C SER A 110 26.22 26.75 -6.25
N ALA A 111 25.10 26.14 -6.65
CA ALA A 111 23.94 25.96 -5.80
C ALA A 111 24.17 24.86 -4.77
N GLU A 112 24.27 25.24 -3.49
CA GLU A 112 24.24 24.29 -2.39
C GLU A 112 22.83 23.69 -2.26
N ASN A 113 22.74 22.36 -2.13
CA ASN A 113 21.49 21.60 -1.92
C ASN A 113 20.50 21.51 -3.10
N CYS A 114 20.87 21.86 -4.33
CA CYS A 114 20.03 21.59 -5.51
C CYS A 114 19.96 20.08 -5.82
N GLN A 115 18.76 19.50 -5.87
CA GLN A 115 18.53 18.07 -6.12
C GLN A 115 17.83 17.80 -7.48
N SER A 116 17.76 18.80 -8.35
CA SER A 116 17.10 18.68 -9.65
C SER A 116 17.80 17.68 -10.57
N LEU A 117 17.03 17.03 -11.46
CA LEU A 117 17.62 16.19 -12.52
C LEU A 117 18.54 17.01 -13.45
N LEU A 118 18.23 18.28 -13.69
CA LEU A 118 19.11 19.21 -14.40
C LEU A 118 20.48 19.31 -13.71
N HIS A 119 20.51 19.60 -12.40
CA HIS A 119 21.76 19.72 -11.64
C HIS A 119 22.60 18.43 -11.68
N LYS A 120 21.93 17.28 -11.63
CA LYS A 120 22.59 15.97 -11.72
C LYS A 120 23.22 15.70 -13.09
N HIS A 121 22.56 16.09 -14.18
CA HIS A 121 22.91 15.65 -15.54
C HIS A 121 23.58 16.71 -16.40
N LEU A 122 23.43 18.00 -16.10
CA LEU A 122 24.18 19.06 -16.76
C LEU A 122 25.58 19.13 -16.14
N THR A 123 26.52 18.39 -16.72
CA THR A 123 27.94 18.47 -16.37
C THR A 123 28.68 19.46 -17.26
N GLN A 124 29.88 19.90 -16.86
CA GLN A 124 30.73 20.75 -17.70
C GLN A 124 30.96 20.13 -19.10
N ALA A 125 31.16 18.81 -19.18
CA ALA A 125 31.33 18.10 -20.45
C ALA A 125 30.05 18.14 -21.31
N VAL A 126 28.87 18.05 -20.69
CA VAL A 126 27.59 18.17 -21.40
C VAL A 126 27.36 19.60 -21.86
N LEU A 127 27.68 20.60 -21.03
CA LEU A 127 27.62 22.02 -21.40
C LEU A 127 28.49 22.30 -22.61
N ASP A 128 29.77 21.95 -22.57
CA ASP A 128 30.72 22.24 -23.66
C ASP A 128 30.31 21.57 -24.98
N LYS A 129 29.65 20.40 -24.91
CA LYS A 129 29.13 19.70 -26.09
C LYS A 129 27.89 20.37 -26.69
N LEU A 130 27.11 21.08 -25.89
CA LEU A 130 25.76 21.52 -26.27
C LEU A 130 25.59 23.05 -26.38
N LYS A 131 26.42 23.85 -25.71
CA LYS A 131 26.23 25.31 -25.56
C LYS A 131 26.20 26.10 -26.87
N GLU A 132 26.89 25.62 -27.91
CA GLU A 132 26.95 26.26 -29.24
C GLU A 132 25.84 25.77 -30.20
N LYS A 133 25.05 24.77 -29.80
CA LYS A 133 24.04 24.17 -30.68
C LYS A 133 22.75 24.99 -30.67
N LYS A 134 22.10 25.04 -31.83
CA LYS A 134 20.76 25.59 -32.01
C LYS A 134 19.87 24.61 -32.76
N THR A 135 18.58 24.66 -32.48
CA THR A 135 17.56 24.01 -33.29
C THR A 135 17.30 24.82 -34.55
N SER A 136 16.61 24.21 -35.52
CA SER A 136 16.15 24.85 -36.75
C SER A 136 15.19 26.02 -36.50
N LEU A 137 14.50 26.04 -35.36
CA LEU A 137 13.63 27.15 -34.91
C LEU A 137 14.34 28.15 -33.99
N GLY A 138 15.67 28.03 -33.84
CA GLY A 138 16.50 28.97 -33.09
C GLY A 138 16.54 28.74 -31.57
N GLY A 139 15.96 27.65 -31.08
CA GLY A 139 16.02 27.25 -29.67
C GLY A 139 17.44 26.85 -29.26
N THR A 140 17.81 27.19 -28.03
CA THR A 140 19.17 27.02 -27.49
C THR A 140 19.17 26.20 -26.20
N LEU A 141 20.35 25.75 -25.76
CA LEU A 141 20.50 25.10 -24.46
C LEU A 141 20.09 26.04 -23.31
N ALA A 142 20.45 27.33 -23.40
CA ALA A 142 20.09 28.33 -22.39
C ALA A 142 18.57 28.39 -22.17
N ASN A 143 17.79 28.39 -23.26
CA ASN A 143 16.32 28.35 -23.17
C ASN A 143 15.83 27.10 -22.41
N CYS A 144 16.50 25.96 -22.59
CA CYS A 144 16.05 24.71 -22.01
C CYS A 144 16.33 24.59 -20.51
N ILE A 145 17.42 25.19 -20.03
CA ILE A 145 17.91 25.01 -18.64
C ILE A 145 17.55 26.18 -17.72
N LYS A 146 17.12 27.32 -18.29
CA LYS A 146 16.88 28.58 -17.57
C LYS A 146 16.06 28.41 -16.29
N SER A 147 14.92 27.71 -16.38
CA SER A 147 14.02 27.50 -15.24
C SER A 147 14.70 26.81 -14.07
N GLY A 148 15.42 25.71 -14.29
CA GLY A 148 16.09 24.98 -13.21
C GLY A 148 17.35 25.67 -12.67
N CYS A 149 17.96 26.57 -13.44
CA CYS A 149 19.07 27.41 -12.98
C CYS A 149 18.58 28.57 -12.10
N GLU A 150 17.44 29.18 -12.44
CA GLU A 150 16.84 30.26 -11.67
C GLU A 150 16.05 29.75 -10.44
N ILE A 151 15.42 28.59 -10.56
CA ILE A 151 14.52 28.01 -9.55
C ILE A 151 15.05 26.64 -9.08
N LEU A 152 15.90 26.69 -8.06
CA LEU A 152 16.72 25.55 -7.60
C LEU A 152 15.94 24.42 -6.90
N ASP A 153 14.70 24.66 -6.50
CA ASP A 153 13.82 23.66 -5.90
C ASP A 153 12.94 22.90 -6.92
N SER A 154 13.23 23.06 -8.22
CA SER A 154 12.63 22.21 -9.25
C SER A 154 13.11 20.76 -9.11
N SER A 155 12.21 19.79 -9.26
CA SER A 155 12.60 18.37 -9.31
C SER A 155 13.28 17.99 -10.63
N ILE A 156 12.91 18.63 -11.74
CA ILE A 156 13.41 18.31 -13.09
C ILE A 156 14.36 19.40 -13.58
N GLY A 157 13.89 20.65 -13.65
CA GLY A 157 14.69 21.81 -14.02
C GLY A 157 14.83 22.11 -15.52
N VAL A 158 14.27 21.32 -16.43
CA VAL A 158 14.35 21.56 -17.89
C VAL A 158 12.99 21.64 -18.57
N TYR A 159 12.93 22.47 -19.61
CA TYR A 159 11.86 22.51 -20.60
C TYR A 159 12.49 22.42 -22.00
N ALA A 160 11.88 21.71 -22.94
CA ALA A 160 12.30 21.77 -24.33
C ALA A 160 11.91 23.11 -24.96
N CYS A 161 12.79 23.67 -25.79
CA CYS A 161 12.50 24.86 -26.57
C CYS A 161 11.55 24.57 -27.75
N ASP A 162 11.71 23.42 -28.39
CA ASP A 162 10.89 22.96 -29.50
C ASP A 162 11.07 21.45 -29.70
N GLN A 163 10.40 20.90 -30.73
CA GLN A 163 10.43 19.48 -31.06
C GLN A 163 11.83 18.94 -31.34
N GLU A 164 12.71 19.72 -31.95
CA GLU A 164 14.06 19.30 -32.31
C GLU A 164 14.99 19.35 -31.09
N GLY A 165 14.66 20.15 -30.08
CA GLY A 165 15.41 20.29 -28.83
C GLY A 165 15.71 18.95 -28.15
N TYR A 166 14.75 18.01 -28.14
CA TYR A 166 14.96 16.66 -27.59
C TYR A 166 16.04 15.86 -28.32
N LYS A 167 16.30 16.14 -29.60
CA LYS A 167 17.34 15.51 -30.39
C LYS A 167 18.66 16.27 -30.29
N VAL A 168 18.63 17.59 -30.47
CA VAL A 168 19.81 18.47 -30.46
C VAL A 168 20.52 18.44 -29.11
N PHE A 169 19.74 18.46 -28.02
CA PHE A 169 20.23 18.46 -26.62
C PHE A 169 20.04 17.09 -25.94
N SER A 170 20.05 16.00 -26.71
CA SER A 170 19.80 14.63 -26.23
C SER A 170 20.77 14.16 -25.15
N ASP A 171 22.03 14.62 -25.15
CA ASP A 171 23.00 14.30 -24.09
C ASP A 171 22.56 14.79 -22.70
N LEU A 172 21.67 15.79 -22.64
CA LEU A 172 21.04 16.26 -21.41
C LEU A 172 19.64 15.64 -21.22
N PHE A 173 18.79 15.65 -22.25
CA PHE A 173 17.40 15.19 -22.10
C PHE A 173 17.27 13.69 -21.89
N GLU A 174 18.06 12.86 -22.58
CA GLU A 174 17.92 11.40 -22.50
C GLU A 174 18.14 10.85 -21.07
N PRO A 175 19.20 11.22 -20.32
CA PRO A 175 19.35 10.76 -18.94
C PRO A 175 18.25 11.30 -18.01
N ILE A 176 17.81 12.56 -18.19
CA ILE A 176 16.70 13.14 -17.42
C ILE A 176 15.41 12.36 -17.67
N ILE A 177 15.08 12.07 -18.93
CA ILE A 177 13.87 11.31 -19.31
C ILE A 177 13.93 9.89 -18.71
N LYS A 178 15.07 9.21 -18.80
CA LYS A 178 15.22 7.87 -18.24
C LYS A 178 15.00 7.87 -16.73
N GLU A 179 15.56 8.83 -16.01
CA GLU A 179 15.40 8.92 -14.55
C GLU A 179 13.98 9.31 -14.15
N GLN A 180 13.41 10.36 -14.77
CA GLN A 180 12.06 10.84 -14.51
C GLN A 180 10.98 9.76 -14.71
N HIS A 181 11.11 8.99 -15.80
CA HIS A 181 10.14 7.93 -16.15
C HIS A 181 10.56 6.55 -15.63
N LYS A 182 11.60 6.47 -14.79
CA LYS A 182 12.13 5.24 -14.18
C LYS A 182 12.41 4.13 -15.22
N LEU A 183 12.95 4.53 -16.36
CA LEU A 183 13.27 3.63 -17.47
C LEU A 183 14.63 2.94 -17.22
N PRO A 184 14.84 1.72 -17.73
CA PRO A 184 16.11 1.03 -17.58
C PRO A 184 17.26 1.79 -18.25
N GLU A 185 18.29 2.13 -17.48
CA GLU A 185 19.43 2.96 -17.93
C GLU A 185 20.10 2.42 -19.21
N LYS A 186 20.27 1.10 -19.28
CA LYS A 186 20.95 0.39 -20.37
C LYS A 186 20.09 0.16 -21.61
N LYS A 187 18.80 0.51 -21.59
CA LYS A 187 17.91 0.37 -22.73
C LYS A 187 17.67 1.72 -23.38
N ALA A 188 17.55 1.73 -24.71
CA ALA A 188 17.09 2.90 -25.43
C ALA A 188 15.65 3.23 -25.00
N VAL A 189 15.33 4.52 -24.95
CA VAL A 189 13.95 4.97 -24.73
C VAL A 189 13.12 4.54 -25.95
N HIS A 190 11.97 3.94 -25.69
CA HIS A 190 11.06 3.46 -26.73
C HIS A 190 9.63 3.73 -26.30
N HIS A 191 8.81 4.20 -27.25
CA HIS A 191 7.39 4.43 -27.05
C HIS A 191 6.60 3.76 -28.18
N PRO A 192 5.54 2.98 -27.88
CA PRO A 192 4.74 2.36 -28.94
C PRO A 192 4.03 3.41 -29.81
N HIS A 193 3.51 2.98 -30.97
CA HIS A 193 2.56 3.81 -31.71
C HIS A 193 1.29 4.03 -30.88
N THR A 194 0.65 5.18 -31.12
CA THR A 194 -0.63 5.55 -30.51
C THR A 194 -1.65 4.46 -30.74
N ASP A 195 -2.29 4.04 -29.66
CA ASP A 195 -3.36 3.05 -29.70
C ASP A 195 -4.38 3.35 -28.59
N PHE A 196 -5.55 3.80 -29.03
CA PHE A 196 -6.69 4.07 -28.16
C PHE A 196 -7.58 2.84 -27.93
N GLY A 197 -7.20 1.69 -28.48
CA GLY A 197 -7.98 0.47 -28.45
C GLY A 197 -9.23 0.56 -29.34
N ASN A 198 -9.98 -0.54 -29.37
CA ASN A 198 -11.27 -0.57 -30.02
C ASN A 198 -12.34 -0.06 -29.05
N LEU A 199 -12.79 1.18 -29.21
CA LEU A 199 -13.75 1.82 -28.29
C LEU A 199 -15.10 1.08 -28.17
N GLU A 200 -15.51 0.34 -29.20
CA GLU A 200 -16.74 -0.47 -29.19
C GLU A 200 -16.57 -1.79 -28.43
N LYS A 201 -15.33 -2.31 -28.40
CA LYS A 201 -14.98 -3.56 -27.71
C LYS A 201 -14.23 -3.33 -26.39
N ALA A 202 -13.95 -2.09 -26.05
CA ALA A 202 -13.24 -1.70 -24.84
C ALA A 202 -14.14 -2.05 -23.66
N ASN A 203 -13.75 -3.07 -22.88
CA ASN A 203 -14.45 -3.53 -21.68
C ASN A 203 -14.22 -2.57 -20.49
N LEU A 204 -14.53 -1.30 -20.70
CA LEU A 204 -14.46 -0.21 -19.73
C LEU A 204 -15.88 0.14 -19.29
N GLU A 205 -16.52 -0.78 -18.57
CA GLU A 205 -17.87 -0.61 -18.04
C GLU A 205 -17.87 0.38 -16.85
N ASN A 206 -19.05 0.81 -16.41
CA ASN A 206 -19.14 1.59 -15.18
C ASN A 206 -18.73 0.71 -13.98
N LEU A 207 -17.60 1.05 -13.33
CA LEU A 207 -17.07 0.30 -12.18
C LEU A 207 -17.90 0.49 -10.90
N ASP A 208 -18.70 1.55 -10.86
CA ASP A 208 -19.48 1.94 -9.71
C ASP A 208 -20.84 2.55 -10.13
N PRO A 209 -21.78 1.72 -10.61
CA PRO A 209 -23.09 2.19 -11.07
C PRO A 209 -23.97 2.82 -9.98
N ASP A 210 -23.67 2.55 -8.71
CA ASP A 210 -24.41 3.06 -7.55
C ASP A 210 -23.73 4.30 -6.92
N ASP A 211 -22.63 4.80 -7.51
CA ASP A 211 -21.83 5.92 -7.01
C ASP A 211 -21.40 5.79 -5.53
N LYS A 212 -21.05 4.56 -5.11
CA LYS A 212 -20.68 4.23 -3.72
C LYS A 212 -19.21 4.49 -3.38
N PHE A 213 -18.34 4.45 -4.37
CA PHE A 213 -16.89 4.48 -4.23
C PHE A 213 -16.26 5.59 -5.06
N ILE A 214 -16.58 5.72 -6.34
CA ILE A 214 -15.92 6.68 -7.24
C ILE A 214 -16.70 7.99 -7.25
N VAL A 215 -16.03 9.07 -6.86
CA VAL A 215 -16.62 10.42 -6.87
C VAL A 215 -16.54 11.03 -8.27
N SER A 216 -15.33 11.00 -8.86
CA SER A 216 -15.07 11.58 -10.17
C SER A 216 -13.81 11.02 -10.81
N SER A 217 -13.70 11.19 -12.11
CA SER A 217 -12.48 10.96 -12.88
C SER A 217 -12.20 12.11 -13.85
N ARG A 218 -10.92 12.33 -14.10
CA ARG A 218 -10.40 13.33 -15.02
C ARG A 218 -9.27 12.72 -15.83
N ILE A 219 -9.41 12.77 -17.15
CA ILE A 219 -8.39 12.30 -18.09
C ILE A 219 -7.86 13.51 -18.85
N ARG A 220 -6.56 13.73 -18.76
CA ARG A 220 -5.85 14.83 -19.44
C ARG A 220 -4.87 14.28 -20.44
N ILE A 221 -4.72 14.93 -21.59
CA ILE A 221 -3.58 14.77 -22.50
C ILE A 221 -3.02 16.13 -22.93
N GLY A 222 -1.73 16.16 -23.23
CA GLY A 222 -1.04 17.28 -23.90
C GLY A 222 -0.78 16.97 -25.38
N ARG A 223 -0.85 18.00 -26.23
CA ARG A 223 -0.46 17.92 -27.66
C ARG A 223 0.28 19.20 -28.07
N SER A 224 1.30 19.02 -28.91
CA SER A 224 2.05 20.12 -29.53
C SER A 224 1.88 20.08 -31.04
N GLN A 225 1.47 21.18 -31.64
CA GLN A 225 1.36 21.33 -33.11
C GLN A 225 2.72 21.42 -33.80
N ASP A 226 2.83 20.77 -34.96
CA ASP A 226 4.02 20.82 -35.82
C ASP A 226 4.25 22.22 -36.41
N GLY A 227 5.52 22.59 -36.59
CA GLY A 227 5.95 23.88 -37.14
C GLY A 227 5.95 25.05 -36.14
N PHE A 228 5.64 24.81 -34.87
CA PHE A 228 5.69 25.84 -33.82
C PHE A 228 6.66 25.43 -32.71
N SER A 229 7.44 26.38 -32.20
CA SER A 229 8.24 26.18 -30.99
C SER A 229 7.34 26.09 -29.75
N PHE A 230 7.83 25.48 -28.67
CA PHE A 230 7.05 25.34 -27.44
C PHE A 230 6.93 26.66 -26.66
N ALA A 231 6.07 26.67 -25.64
CA ALA A 231 5.78 27.84 -24.81
C ALA A 231 7.03 28.62 -24.33
N PRO A 232 8.15 27.99 -23.92
CA PRO A 232 9.36 28.70 -23.49
C PRO A 232 9.95 29.70 -24.50
N VAL A 233 9.76 29.48 -25.81
CA VAL A 233 10.42 30.29 -26.85
C VAL A 233 9.51 30.73 -28.00
N ILE A 234 8.25 30.29 -28.03
CA ILE A 234 7.30 30.72 -29.05
C ILE A 234 7.10 32.24 -28.99
N ASN A 235 7.24 32.92 -30.13
CA ASN A 235 6.99 34.36 -30.22
C ASN A 235 5.49 34.67 -30.33
N LYS A 236 5.12 35.93 -30.10
CA LYS A 236 3.72 36.40 -30.12
C LYS A 236 2.97 36.04 -31.42
N GLU A 237 3.55 36.36 -32.58
CA GLU A 237 2.90 36.15 -33.88
C GLU A 237 2.63 34.66 -34.13
N SER A 238 3.63 33.81 -33.89
CA SER A 238 3.49 32.35 -34.01
C SER A 238 2.47 31.79 -33.02
N ARG A 239 2.37 32.34 -31.81
CA ARG A 239 1.38 31.93 -30.80
C ARG A 239 -0.04 32.26 -31.22
N GLU A 240 -0.27 33.46 -31.76
CA GLU A 240 -1.57 33.90 -32.28
C GLU A 240 -1.97 33.11 -33.54
N GLN A 241 -1.01 32.77 -34.42
CA GLN A 241 -1.24 31.88 -35.56
C GLN A 241 -1.63 30.47 -35.12
N LEU A 242 -0.95 29.94 -34.09
CA LEU A 242 -1.30 28.65 -33.49
C LEU A 242 -2.71 28.70 -32.88
N GLU A 243 -3.03 29.73 -32.10
CA GLU A 243 -4.36 29.95 -31.53
C GLU A 243 -5.41 29.93 -32.64
N THR A 244 -5.21 30.68 -33.71
CA THR A 244 -6.17 30.78 -34.84
C THR A 244 -6.46 29.40 -35.44
N LYS A 245 -5.42 28.62 -35.79
CA LYS A 245 -5.58 27.25 -36.31
C LYS A 245 -6.31 26.34 -35.32
N THR A 246 -5.99 26.50 -34.04
CA THR A 246 -6.59 25.71 -32.95
C THR A 246 -8.07 26.00 -32.82
N VAL A 247 -8.45 27.28 -32.80
CA VAL A 247 -9.84 27.72 -32.69
C VAL A 247 -10.67 27.26 -33.89
N GLU A 248 -10.10 27.32 -35.10
CA GLU A 248 -10.76 26.75 -36.29
C GLU A 248 -11.04 25.25 -36.14
N ALA A 249 -10.10 24.48 -35.61
CA ALA A 249 -10.28 23.04 -35.36
C ALA A 249 -11.30 22.77 -34.24
N LEU A 250 -11.25 23.53 -33.14
CA LEU A 250 -12.18 23.41 -32.01
C LEU A 250 -13.61 23.77 -32.40
N ASN A 251 -13.80 24.81 -33.23
CA ASN A 251 -15.13 25.21 -33.72
C ASN A 251 -15.74 24.19 -34.70
N ALA A 252 -14.94 23.26 -35.22
CA ALA A 252 -15.42 22.14 -36.04
C ALA A 252 -15.91 20.94 -35.20
N LEU A 253 -15.69 20.94 -33.89
CA LEU A 253 -16.22 19.91 -33.00
C LEU A 253 -17.76 19.96 -32.98
N SER A 254 -18.38 18.79 -32.98
CA SER A 254 -19.84 18.62 -33.09
C SER A 254 -20.37 17.67 -32.02
N ASP A 255 -21.68 17.43 -32.03
CA ASP A 255 -22.39 16.57 -31.07
C ASP A 255 -22.05 16.94 -29.61
N SER A 256 -21.75 15.95 -28.77
CA SER A 256 -21.41 16.16 -27.35
C SER A 256 -20.09 16.92 -27.12
N LEU A 257 -19.30 17.19 -28.17
CA LEU A 257 -18.07 17.97 -28.10
C LEU A 257 -18.26 19.43 -28.53
N LYS A 258 -19.44 19.80 -29.04
CA LYS A 258 -19.75 21.18 -29.42
C LYS A 258 -19.59 22.10 -28.20
N GLY A 259 -18.95 23.25 -28.42
CA GLY A 259 -18.55 24.14 -27.34
C GLY A 259 -18.23 25.55 -27.79
N THR A 260 -17.71 26.34 -26.85
CA THR A 260 -17.33 27.73 -27.05
C THR A 260 -15.88 27.93 -26.66
N TYR A 261 -15.11 28.64 -27.52
CA TYR A 261 -13.79 29.11 -27.19
C TYR A 261 -13.85 30.50 -26.56
N HIS A 262 -13.15 30.66 -25.44
CA HIS A 262 -13.04 31.90 -24.71
C HIS A 262 -11.58 32.35 -24.69
N LYS A 263 -11.29 33.43 -25.40
CA LYS A 263 -9.96 34.03 -25.41
C LYS A 263 -9.69 34.72 -24.07
N LEU A 264 -8.54 34.48 -23.48
CA LEU A 264 -8.23 34.93 -22.13
C LEU A 264 -8.13 36.46 -22.02
N ALA A 265 -7.60 37.12 -23.07
CA ALA A 265 -7.52 38.58 -23.16
C ALA A 265 -8.89 39.28 -23.23
N GLU A 266 -9.94 38.55 -23.58
CA GLU A 266 -11.30 39.06 -23.83
C GLU A 266 -12.33 38.39 -22.91
N LEU A 267 -11.86 37.73 -21.83
CA LEU A 267 -12.71 36.93 -20.96
C LEU A 267 -13.60 37.83 -20.10
N ASP A 268 -14.91 37.67 -20.26
CA ASP A 268 -15.90 38.35 -19.43
C ASP A 268 -15.79 37.91 -17.96
N ALA A 269 -16.02 38.83 -17.02
CA ALA A 269 -15.83 38.58 -15.59
C ALA A 269 -16.77 37.51 -15.03
N ASP A 270 -18.02 37.43 -15.52
CA ASP A 270 -18.97 36.41 -15.08
C ASP A 270 -18.60 35.03 -15.65
N VAL A 271 -18.11 35.00 -16.89
CA VAL A 271 -17.58 33.76 -17.51
C VAL A 271 -16.34 33.29 -16.76
N GLN A 272 -15.38 34.18 -16.48
CA GLN A 272 -14.18 33.87 -15.71
C GLN A 272 -14.54 33.28 -14.34
N LYS A 273 -15.49 33.90 -13.64
CA LYS A 273 -15.96 33.43 -12.34
C LYS A 273 -16.60 32.04 -12.45
N SER A 274 -17.47 31.80 -13.43
CA SER A 274 -18.09 30.49 -13.63
C SER A 274 -17.04 29.41 -13.94
N LEU A 275 -16.06 29.69 -14.78
CA LEU A 275 -14.99 28.74 -15.09
C LEU A 275 -14.12 28.45 -13.85
N ALA A 276 -13.87 29.46 -13.02
CA ALA A 276 -13.10 29.30 -11.79
C ALA A 276 -13.86 28.45 -10.74
N GLU A 277 -15.18 28.69 -10.57
CA GLU A 277 -16.04 27.88 -9.68
C GLU A 277 -16.07 26.40 -10.11
N ASP A 278 -16.00 26.14 -11.41
CA ASP A 278 -15.92 24.80 -11.99
C ASP A 278 -14.47 24.22 -12.02
N ASN A 279 -13.47 24.96 -11.52
CA ASN A 279 -12.03 24.63 -11.58
C ASN A 279 -11.50 24.35 -13.00
N LEU A 280 -11.97 25.14 -13.99
CA LEU A 280 -11.63 25.00 -15.41
C LEU A 280 -10.63 26.05 -15.92
N THR A 281 -10.21 26.99 -15.08
CA THR A 281 -9.29 28.07 -15.43
C THR A 281 -7.82 27.70 -15.22
N PHE A 282 -6.95 28.42 -15.92
CA PHE A 282 -5.51 28.50 -15.64
C PHE A 282 -5.08 29.97 -15.57
N ASP A 283 -3.93 30.22 -14.95
CA ASP A 283 -3.34 31.56 -14.82
C ASP A 283 -1.82 31.51 -15.06
N ASP A 284 -1.13 32.63 -14.87
CA ASP A 284 0.32 32.73 -15.05
C ASP A 284 1.12 32.50 -13.75
N SER A 285 0.52 31.91 -12.71
CA SER A 285 1.14 31.83 -11.38
C SER A 285 2.32 30.87 -11.29
N ASP A 286 2.44 29.87 -12.19
CA ASP A 286 3.53 28.89 -12.18
C ASP A 286 4.91 29.56 -12.38
N ARG A 287 5.68 29.67 -11.30
CA ARG A 287 7.01 30.29 -11.33
C ARG A 287 8.04 29.51 -12.16
N PHE A 288 7.91 28.20 -12.30
CA PHE A 288 8.84 27.39 -13.10
C PHE A 288 8.63 27.66 -14.58
N LEU A 289 7.37 27.65 -15.04
CA LEU A 289 7.03 27.97 -16.42
C LEU A 289 7.32 29.45 -16.74
N ARG A 290 7.08 30.36 -15.78
CA ARG A 290 7.47 31.77 -15.91
C ARG A 290 8.97 31.92 -16.13
N ALA A 291 9.80 31.27 -15.31
CA ALA A 291 11.26 31.30 -15.45
C ALA A 291 11.73 30.65 -16.78
N ALA A 292 11.00 29.65 -17.28
CA ALA A 292 11.25 29.06 -18.60
C ALA A 292 10.87 29.99 -19.76
N GLY A 293 10.13 31.07 -19.54
CA GLY A 293 9.64 31.98 -20.59
C GLY A 293 8.23 31.68 -21.11
N GLY A 294 7.51 30.70 -20.54
CA GLY A 294 6.20 30.24 -21.04
C GLY A 294 5.09 31.30 -21.03
N TYR A 295 5.23 32.34 -20.20
CA TYR A 295 4.25 33.43 -20.08
C TYR A 295 4.65 34.72 -20.83
N GLY A 296 5.57 34.63 -21.80
CA GLY A 296 5.85 35.75 -22.70
C GLY A 296 4.57 36.27 -23.37
N ASP A 297 4.38 37.59 -23.41
CA ASP A 297 3.19 38.27 -23.96
C ASP A 297 1.85 37.88 -23.31
N TRP A 298 1.83 37.45 -22.05
CA TRP A 298 0.58 37.11 -21.38
C TRP A 298 -0.43 38.28 -21.35
N PRO A 299 -1.74 38.07 -21.61
CA PRO A 299 -2.43 36.80 -21.91
C PRO A 299 -2.64 36.53 -23.42
N ASP A 300 -1.91 37.20 -24.31
CA ASP A 300 -2.15 37.15 -25.77
C ASP A 300 -1.92 35.75 -26.35
N GLY A 301 -2.80 35.29 -27.23
CA GLY A 301 -2.69 33.96 -27.86
C GLY A 301 -3.19 32.80 -26.99
N ARG A 302 -3.80 33.06 -25.82
CA ARG A 302 -4.26 32.04 -24.86
C ARG A 302 -5.78 32.03 -24.73
N GLY A 303 -6.33 30.87 -24.41
CA GLY A 303 -7.75 30.75 -24.09
C GLY A 303 -8.17 29.35 -23.67
N ILE A 304 -9.48 29.25 -23.38
CA ILE A 304 -10.12 28.06 -22.85
C ILE A 304 -11.31 27.71 -23.73
N PHE A 305 -11.35 26.49 -24.26
CA PHE A 305 -12.55 25.92 -24.87
C PHE A 305 -13.29 25.06 -23.86
N VAL A 306 -14.62 25.19 -23.81
CA VAL A 306 -15.49 24.35 -22.97
C VAL A 306 -16.68 23.89 -23.80
N ASN A 307 -16.97 22.59 -23.76
CA ASN A 307 -18.18 22.05 -24.40
C ASN A 307 -19.45 22.42 -23.63
N GLU A 308 -20.62 22.26 -24.27
CA GLU A 308 -21.91 22.64 -23.68
C GLU A 308 -22.21 21.90 -22.35
N GLU A 309 -21.72 20.67 -22.19
CA GLU A 309 -21.90 19.87 -20.97
C GLU A 309 -20.84 20.14 -19.88
N LYS A 310 -19.87 21.04 -20.14
CA LYS A 310 -18.73 21.34 -19.25
C LYS A 310 -17.93 20.09 -18.81
N ASN A 311 -17.91 19.05 -19.63
CA ASN A 311 -17.24 17.78 -19.36
C ASN A 311 -16.11 17.46 -20.36
N PHE A 312 -15.85 18.38 -21.29
CA PHE A 312 -14.68 18.43 -22.15
C PHE A 312 -14.15 19.87 -22.21
N VAL A 313 -12.86 20.03 -21.91
CA VAL A 313 -12.20 21.34 -21.80
C VAL A 313 -10.87 21.29 -22.53
N VAL A 314 -10.48 22.37 -23.18
CA VAL A 314 -9.15 22.52 -23.80
C VAL A 314 -8.52 23.83 -23.37
N TRP A 315 -7.34 23.75 -22.77
CA TRP A 315 -6.48 24.91 -22.57
C TRP A 315 -5.56 25.08 -23.77
N VAL A 316 -5.51 26.30 -24.31
CA VAL A 316 -4.71 26.66 -25.47
C VAL A 316 -3.56 27.57 -25.03
N ASN A 317 -2.33 27.18 -25.36
CA ASN A 317 -1.10 27.93 -25.08
C ASN A 317 -0.82 28.24 -23.60
N GLU A 318 -1.12 27.29 -22.70
CA GLU A 318 -0.75 27.38 -21.28
C GLU A 318 0.72 26.91 -21.10
N GLU A 319 0.99 25.63 -20.87
CA GLU A 319 2.35 25.06 -20.88
C GLU A 319 2.67 24.36 -22.22
N ASP A 320 1.71 23.55 -22.70
CA ASP A 320 1.74 22.92 -24.01
C ASP A 320 0.80 23.68 -24.95
N HIS A 321 0.92 23.47 -26.27
CA HIS A 321 0.03 24.13 -27.24
C HIS A 321 -1.44 23.81 -26.95
N LEU A 322 -1.72 22.57 -26.57
CA LEU A 322 -3.03 22.07 -26.23
C LEU A 322 -2.96 21.15 -25.00
N ARG A 323 -3.80 21.42 -24.00
CA ARG A 323 -4.12 20.47 -22.92
C ARG A 323 -5.60 20.17 -22.94
N LEU A 324 -5.95 18.93 -23.24
CA LEU A 324 -7.33 18.48 -23.37
C LEU A 324 -7.71 17.71 -22.12
N PHE A 325 -8.90 17.97 -21.60
CA PHE A 325 -9.45 17.36 -20.40
C PHE A 325 -10.81 16.75 -20.72
N SER A 326 -11.02 15.52 -20.28
CA SER A 326 -12.33 14.91 -20.19
C SER A 326 -12.65 14.68 -18.72
N LEU A 327 -13.75 15.25 -18.25
CA LEU A 327 -14.19 15.24 -16.86
C LEU A 327 -15.41 14.35 -16.73
N GLN A 328 -15.47 13.50 -15.71
CA GLN A 328 -16.52 12.51 -15.58
C GLN A 328 -16.88 12.34 -14.11
N LYS A 329 -18.16 12.48 -13.77
CA LYS A 329 -18.67 12.14 -12.43
C LYS A 329 -18.97 10.64 -12.36
N GLY A 330 -18.86 10.07 -11.17
CA GLY A 330 -19.17 8.65 -10.92
C GLY A 330 -18.18 7.67 -11.54
N GLY A 331 -18.56 6.39 -11.56
CA GLY A 331 -17.69 5.28 -11.93
C GLY A 331 -17.47 5.02 -13.43
N ASP A 332 -18.11 5.76 -14.33
CA ASP A 332 -18.04 5.53 -15.79
C ASP A 332 -16.83 6.20 -16.45
N ILE A 333 -15.63 5.77 -16.03
CA ILE A 333 -14.35 6.26 -16.57
C ILE A 333 -14.26 5.96 -18.09
N GLY A 334 -14.94 4.91 -18.56
CA GLY A 334 -15.02 4.54 -19.97
C GLY A 334 -15.65 5.63 -20.84
N ALA A 335 -16.77 6.23 -20.38
CA ALA A 335 -17.40 7.36 -21.06
C ALA A 335 -16.44 8.57 -21.16
N GLY A 336 -15.72 8.88 -20.08
CA GLY A 336 -14.69 9.92 -20.06
C GLY A 336 -13.59 9.67 -21.08
N TYR A 337 -13.09 8.45 -21.16
CA TYR A 337 -12.04 8.07 -22.11
C TYR A 337 -12.54 8.15 -23.56
N LYS A 338 -13.72 7.60 -23.86
CA LYS A 338 -14.33 7.66 -25.21
C LYS A 338 -14.51 9.09 -25.70
N ARG A 339 -14.98 9.99 -24.82
CA ARG A 339 -15.12 11.43 -25.13
C ARG A 339 -13.79 12.06 -25.49
N LEU A 340 -12.74 11.79 -24.71
CA LEU A 340 -11.40 12.30 -24.99
C LEU A 340 -10.87 11.80 -26.34
N VAL A 341 -10.95 10.49 -26.60
CA VAL A 341 -10.45 9.89 -27.85
C VAL A 341 -11.20 10.43 -29.06
N THR A 342 -12.51 10.61 -28.95
CA THR A 342 -13.34 11.19 -30.02
C THR A 342 -12.87 12.61 -30.35
N ALA A 343 -12.61 13.43 -29.32
CA ALA A 343 -12.13 14.80 -29.52
C ALA A 343 -10.74 14.85 -30.13
N VAL A 344 -9.81 13.99 -29.69
CA VAL A 344 -8.46 13.91 -30.27
C VAL A 344 -8.51 13.58 -31.74
N LYS A 345 -9.25 12.52 -32.12
CA LYS A 345 -9.37 12.11 -33.52
C LYS A 345 -9.95 13.21 -34.39
N ALA A 346 -10.97 13.92 -33.91
CA ALA A 346 -11.55 15.05 -34.63
C ALA A 346 -10.55 16.21 -34.82
N LEU A 347 -9.73 16.50 -33.81
CA LEU A 347 -8.69 17.53 -33.91
C LEU A 347 -7.54 17.12 -34.84
N GLU A 348 -7.16 15.83 -34.86
CA GLU A 348 -6.11 15.29 -35.74
C GLU A 348 -6.50 15.34 -37.23
N GLU A 349 -7.79 15.50 -37.57
CA GLU A 349 -8.21 15.77 -38.96
C GLU A 349 -7.85 17.18 -39.45
N LYS A 350 -7.57 18.11 -38.53
CA LYS A 350 -7.32 19.53 -38.82
C LYS A 350 -5.93 19.99 -38.39
N LEU A 351 -5.35 19.36 -37.37
CA LEU A 351 -4.10 19.73 -36.76
C LEU A 351 -3.11 18.57 -36.83
N THR A 352 -1.87 18.87 -37.22
CA THR A 352 -0.77 17.91 -37.17
C THR A 352 -0.06 18.03 -35.84
N PHE A 353 -0.06 16.96 -35.04
CA PHE A 353 0.66 16.92 -33.77
C PHE A 353 2.03 16.26 -33.90
N VAL A 354 2.99 16.80 -33.15
CA VAL A 354 4.36 16.31 -33.12
C VAL A 354 4.47 15.06 -32.28
N ARG A 355 5.04 14.01 -32.89
CA ARG A 355 5.35 12.74 -32.24
C ARG A 355 6.73 12.25 -32.68
N ASP A 356 7.50 11.75 -31.72
CA ASP A 356 8.75 11.03 -31.95
C ASP A 356 8.56 9.52 -31.66
N ASP A 357 9.21 8.65 -32.44
CA ASP A 357 9.05 7.20 -32.29
C ASP A 357 9.65 6.65 -30.99
N ARG A 358 10.64 7.32 -30.41
CA ARG A 358 11.26 6.93 -29.15
C ARG A 358 10.50 7.52 -27.97
N LEU A 359 10.05 8.76 -28.08
CA LEU A 359 9.52 9.56 -26.96
C LEU A 359 7.99 9.67 -26.93
N GLY A 360 7.29 9.28 -28.00
CA GLY A 360 5.85 9.50 -28.15
C GLY A 360 5.52 10.96 -28.49
N TYR A 361 4.36 11.44 -28.07
CA TYR A 361 4.00 12.84 -28.31
C TYR A 361 4.91 13.77 -27.51
N LEU A 362 5.35 14.85 -28.15
CA LEU A 362 6.29 15.79 -27.56
C LEU A 362 5.56 16.93 -26.84
N THR A 363 6.06 17.26 -25.65
CA THR A 363 5.57 18.31 -24.75
C THR A 363 6.73 19.21 -24.32
N ALA A 364 6.43 20.41 -23.82
CA ALA A 364 7.47 21.32 -23.34
C ALA A 364 8.22 20.71 -22.14
N CYS A 365 7.50 20.18 -21.15
CA CYS A 365 8.12 19.48 -20.02
C CYS A 365 8.37 18.00 -20.35
N PRO A 366 9.59 17.45 -20.09
CA PRO A 366 9.87 16.03 -20.34
C PRO A 366 9.08 15.07 -19.45
N SER A 367 8.48 15.55 -18.35
CA SER A 367 7.60 14.74 -17.50
C SER A 367 6.32 14.29 -18.21
N ASN A 368 5.89 15.00 -19.25
CA ASN A 368 4.62 14.78 -19.94
C ASN A 368 4.76 14.01 -21.26
N LEU A 369 5.95 13.50 -21.60
CA LEU A 369 6.19 12.72 -22.83
C LEU A 369 5.42 11.39 -22.89
N GLY A 370 5.40 10.78 -24.07
CA GLY A 370 4.80 9.47 -24.32
C GLY A 370 3.35 9.58 -24.75
N THR A 371 2.47 8.95 -23.98
CA THR A 371 1.00 9.07 -24.17
C THR A 371 0.48 10.46 -23.84
N THR A 372 1.24 11.20 -23.01
CA THR A 372 0.85 12.45 -22.34
C THR A 372 -0.41 12.31 -21.46
N MET A 373 -0.91 11.09 -21.26
CA MET A 373 -2.20 10.82 -20.67
C MET A 373 -2.13 10.66 -19.15
N HIS A 374 -2.67 11.64 -18.44
CA HIS A 374 -2.83 11.63 -16.99
C HIS A 374 -4.28 11.33 -16.66
N VAL A 375 -4.51 10.17 -16.06
CA VAL A 375 -5.79 9.75 -15.51
C VAL A 375 -5.74 9.99 -14.01
N SER A 376 -6.74 10.66 -13.48
CA SER A 376 -6.94 10.89 -12.05
C SER A 376 -8.35 10.49 -11.67
N VAL A 377 -8.52 9.74 -10.58
CA VAL A 377 -9.81 9.25 -10.10
C VAL A 377 -9.88 9.45 -8.60
N VAL A 378 -10.92 10.14 -8.14
CA VAL A 378 -11.19 10.30 -6.70
C VAL A 378 -12.08 9.14 -6.26
N ILE A 379 -11.60 8.34 -5.31
CA ILE A 379 -12.27 7.16 -4.77
C ILE A 379 -12.36 7.21 -3.24
N LYS A 380 -13.45 6.70 -2.67
CA LYS A 380 -13.69 6.50 -1.24
C LYS A 380 -13.57 5.02 -0.89
N VAL A 381 -12.62 4.69 -0.02
CA VAL A 381 -12.33 3.31 0.45
C VAL A 381 -12.02 3.27 1.96
N PRO A 382 -13.01 3.62 2.80
CA PRO A 382 -12.80 3.78 4.24
C PRO A 382 -12.29 2.50 4.93
N HIS A 383 -12.75 1.31 4.53
CA HIS A 383 -12.36 0.07 5.21
C HIS A 383 -10.93 -0.36 4.84
N LEU A 384 -10.54 -0.20 3.57
CA LEU A 384 -9.16 -0.43 3.16
C LEU A 384 -8.21 0.60 3.78
N ALA A 385 -8.65 1.84 3.98
CA ALA A 385 -7.84 2.90 4.59
C ALA A 385 -7.45 2.59 6.05
N GLU A 386 -8.27 1.83 6.77
CA GLU A 386 -7.94 1.28 8.10
C GLU A 386 -6.95 0.09 8.04
N SER A 387 -6.63 -0.42 6.84
CA SER A 387 -5.76 -1.58 6.67
C SER A 387 -4.33 -1.19 6.28
N ASP A 388 -3.35 -1.89 6.85
CA ASP A 388 -1.93 -1.77 6.45
C ASP A 388 -1.66 -2.26 5.01
N LYS A 389 -2.67 -2.84 4.34
CA LYS A 389 -2.57 -3.43 3.01
C LYS A 389 -2.76 -2.41 1.89
N LEU A 390 -3.37 -1.26 2.16
CA LEU A 390 -3.74 -0.31 1.10
C LEU A 390 -2.52 0.29 0.39
N LYS A 391 -1.52 0.76 1.13
CA LYS A 391 -0.29 1.32 0.54
C LYS A 391 0.47 0.28 -0.31
N PRO A 392 0.73 -0.95 0.18
CA PRO A 392 1.28 -2.03 -0.66
C PRO A 392 0.43 -2.37 -1.89
N LEU A 393 -0.89 -2.25 -1.78
CA LEU A 393 -1.80 -2.54 -2.90
C LEU A 393 -1.60 -1.56 -4.05
N PHE A 394 -1.46 -0.25 -3.78
CA PHE A 394 -1.19 0.74 -4.83
C PHE A 394 0.11 0.47 -5.59
N GLU A 395 1.19 0.14 -4.87
CA GLU A 395 2.47 -0.19 -5.51
C GLU A 395 2.37 -1.46 -6.35
N LYS A 396 1.68 -2.49 -5.86
CA LYS A 396 1.42 -3.73 -6.62
C LYS A 396 0.62 -3.47 -7.89
N LEU A 397 -0.30 -2.51 -7.86
CA LEU A 397 -1.15 -2.13 -8.98
C LEU A 397 -0.51 -1.07 -9.90
N ASN A 398 0.71 -0.63 -9.62
CA ASN A 398 1.42 0.42 -10.37
C ASN A 398 0.66 1.77 -10.40
N LEU A 399 0.02 2.12 -9.28
CA LEU A 399 -0.78 3.33 -9.11
C LEU A 399 -0.06 4.32 -8.19
N ASN A 400 -0.24 5.61 -8.47
CA ASN A 400 0.01 6.67 -7.51
C ASN A 400 -1.27 6.95 -6.72
N ALA A 401 -1.15 7.25 -5.43
CA ALA A 401 -2.29 7.60 -4.59
C ALA A 401 -1.91 8.74 -3.64
N THR A 402 -2.80 9.72 -3.53
CA THR A 402 -2.66 10.85 -2.60
C THR A 402 -3.97 11.01 -1.83
N VAL A 403 -3.88 11.28 -0.53
CA VAL A 403 -5.07 11.56 0.30
C VAL A 403 -5.72 12.85 -0.18
N VAL A 404 -7.04 12.88 -0.28
CA VAL A 404 -7.77 14.11 -0.60
C VAL A 404 -8.09 14.83 0.70
N GLU A 405 -7.45 15.98 0.94
CA GLU A 405 -7.71 16.81 2.12
C GLU A 405 -9.10 17.46 2.05
N GLY A 406 -9.78 17.57 3.19
CA GLY A 406 -11.13 18.14 3.28
C GLY A 406 -12.27 17.17 2.94
N GLU A 407 -11.95 15.95 2.49
CA GLU A 407 -12.90 14.84 2.30
C GLU A 407 -12.97 13.92 3.52
N GLU A 408 -13.95 13.01 3.53
CA GLU A 408 -14.07 11.96 4.55
C GLU A 408 -12.86 11.02 4.59
N VAL A 409 -12.59 10.42 5.75
CA VAL A 409 -11.51 9.44 5.93
C VAL A 409 -11.64 8.32 4.89
N GLY A 410 -10.54 8.05 4.19
CA GLY A 410 -10.50 7.04 3.13
C GLY A 410 -10.71 7.57 1.71
N ALA A 411 -10.76 8.89 1.50
CA ALA A 411 -10.74 9.49 0.17
C ALA A 411 -9.31 9.59 -0.41
N TYR A 412 -9.11 9.02 -1.60
CA TYR A 412 -7.84 9.03 -2.32
C TYR A 412 -8.01 9.49 -3.77
N GLN A 413 -7.07 10.29 -4.25
CA GLN A 413 -6.87 10.55 -5.66
C GLN A 413 -5.88 9.52 -6.23
N ILE A 414 -6.39 8.60 -7.03
CA ILE A 414 -5.64 7.56 -7.73
C ILE A 414 -5.22 8.07 -9.11
N SER A 415 -3.98 7.86 -9.50
CA SER A 415 -3.49 8.23 -10.84
C SER A 415 -2.49 7.23 -11.42
N ASN A 416 -2.33 7.27 -12.74
CA ASN A 416 -1.38 6.40 -13.43
C ASN A 416 0.06 6.83 -13.14
N LYS A 417 0.95 5.86 -12.95
CA LYS A 417 2.37 6.09 -12.64
C LYS A 417 3.24 6.26 -13.88
N ARG A 418 2.79 5.74 -15.03
CA ARG A 418 3.57 5.67 -16.28
C ARG A 418 2.90 6.47 -17.40
N LEU A 419 3.73 7.11 -18.21
CA LEU A 419 3.33 7.85 -19.41
C LEU A 419 4.09 7.39 -20.66
N VAL A 420 5.34 6.95 -20.49
CA VAL A 420 6.23 6.44 -21.55
C VAL A 420 6.31 4.91 -21.50
N GLY A 421 6.43 4.26 -22.68
CA GLY A 421 6.62 2.81 -22.79
C GLY A 421 5.33 1.98 -22.83
N LEU A 422 4.17 2.63 -22.93
CA LEU A 422 2.84 2.02 -23.02
C LEU A 422 1.93 2.85 -23.92
N THR A 423 0.87 2.24 -24.46
CA THR A 423 -0.15 2.95 -25.25
C THR A 423 -1.17 3.64 -24.36
N GLU A 424 -1.97 4.53 -24.94
CA GLU A 424 -3.08 5.19 -24.24
C GLU A 424 -4.07 4.16 -23.70
N PHE A 425 -4.41 3.14 -24.49
CA PHE A 425 -5.33 2.09 -24.05
C PHE A 425 -4.76 1.25 -22.91
N GLN A 426 -3.45 0.96 -22.92
CA GLN A 426 -2.80 0.26 -21.81
C GLN A 426 -2.83 1.09 -20.53
N SER A 427 -2.56 2.40 -20.62
CA SER A 427 -2.56 3.31 -19.47
C SER A 427 -3.96 3.39 -18.81
N ILE A 428 -5.03 3.57 -19.58
CA ILE A 428 -6.39 3.57 -19.00
C ILE A 428 -6.80 2.20 -18.47
N SER A 429 -6.35 1.12 -19.11
CA SER A 429 -6.62 -0.25 -18.66
C SER A 429 -5.96 -0.56 -17.32
N GLU A 430 -4.74 -0.08 -17.07
CA GLU A 430 -4.05 -0.22 -15.78
C GLU A 430 -4.85 0.44 -14.66
N ILE A 431 -5.31 1.67 -14.87
CA ILE A 431 -6.16 2.38 -13.90
C ILE A 431 -7.47 1.64 -13.67
N TYR A 432 -8.14 1.23 -14.74
CA TYR A 432 -9.42 0.54 -14.66
C TYR A 432 -9.32 -0.77 -13.87
N GLN A 433 -8.32 -1.62 -14.18
CA GLN A 433 -8.12 -2.88 -13.46
C GLN A 433 -7.70 -2.65 -12.01
N GLY A 434 -6.88 -1.63 -11.76
CA GLY A 434 -6.50 -1.26 -10.41
C GLY A 434 -7.68 -0.83 -9.55
N LEU A 435 -8.54 0.06 -10.07
CA LEU A 435 -9.75 0.50 -9.38
C LEU A 435 -10.74 -0.66 -9.16
N LYS A 436 -10.89 -1.55 -10.14
CA LYS A 436 -11.74 -2.74 -10.01
C LYS A 436 -11.30 -3.62 -8.84
N GLU A 437 -10.00 -3.85 -8.69
CA GLU A 437 -9.45 -4.65 -7.59
C GLU A 437 -9.57 -3.92 -6.23
N ILE A 438 -9.33 -2.61 -6.20
CA ILE A 438 -9.51 -1.78 -5.00
C ILE A 438 -10.97 -1.83 -4.52
N ILE A 439 -11.94 -1.57 -5.42
CA ILE A 439 -13.38 -1.60 -5.10
C ILE A 439 -13.80 -2.99 -4.63
N LYS A 440 -13.26 -4.04 -5.26
CA LYS A 440 -13.53 -5.42 -4.84
C LYS A 440 -13.06 -5.67 -3.41
N GLN A 441 -11.83 -5.31 -3.06
CA GLN A 441 -11.32 -5.51 -1.70
C GLN A 441 -12.05 -4.63 -0.67
N GLU A 442 -12.44 -3.41 -1.04
CA GLU A 442 -13.26 -2.55 -0.19
C GLU A 442 -14.63 -3.20 0.09
N LYS A 443 -15.30 -3.74 -0.94
CA LYS A 443 -16.56 -4.48 -0.80
C LYS A 443 -16.40 -5.72 0.09
N GLU A 444 -15.30 -6.45 -0.06
CA GLU A 444 -14.98 -7.62 0.79
C GLU A 444 -14.79 -7.23 2.26
N LEU A 445 -14.16 -6.09 2.55
CA LEU A 445 -13.98 -5.59 3.91
C LEU A 445 -15.24 -4.95 4.51
N ALA A 446 -16.09 -4.35 3.68
CA ALA A 446 -17.36 -3.76 4.07
C ALA A 446 -18.45 -4.81 4.30
N TRP A 447 -18.32 -6.01 3.73
CA TRP A 447 -19.32 -7.07 3.84
C TRP A 447 -19.57 -7.48 5.29
N ARG A 448 -20.84 -7.60 5.67
CA ARG A 448 -21.29 -8.12 6.96
C ARG A 448 -22.36 -9.18 6.72
N PRO A 449 -22.29 -10.33 7.38
CA PRO A 449 -23.31 -11.36 7.26
C PRO A 449 -24.60 -10.95 7.99
N GLU A 450 -25.76 -11.18 7.38
CA GLU A 450 -27.06 -10.89 7.99
C GLU A 450 -27.52 -11.98 8.97
N ASN A 451 -27.05 -13.21 8.78
CA ASN A 451 -27.44 -14.37 9.57
C ASN A 451 -26.36 -15.45 9.55
N VAL A 452 -26.50 -16.45 10.42
CA VAL A 452 -25.56 -17.56 10.55
C VAL A 452 -25.46 -18.45 9.30
N GLY A 453 -26.49 -18.47 8.45
CA GLY A 453 -26.47 -19.18 7.17
C GLY A 453 -25.46 -18.58 6.19
N GLU A 454 -25.46 -17.26 6.04
CA GLU A 454 -24.45 -16.57 5.22
C GLU A 454 -23.03 -16.78 5.75
N MET A 455 -22.86 -16.77 7.08
CA MET A 455 -21.57 -17.05 7.71
C MET A 455 -21.06 -18.46 7.36
N PHE A 456 -21.92 -19.46 7.48
CA PHE A 456 -21.61 -20.85 7.10
C PHE A 456 -21.27 -20.97 5.62
N GLU A 457 -22.07 -20.37 4.74
CA GLU A 457 -21.80 -20.39 3.30
C GLU A 457 -20.45 -19.74 2.97
N HIS A 458 -20.16 -18.58 3.54
CA HIS A 458 -18.90 -17.86 3.33
C HIS A 458 -17.69 -18.72 3.75
N LEU A 459 -17.71 -19.25 4.97
CA LEU A 459 -16.66 -20.14 5.49
C LEU A 459 -16.49 -21.40 4.64
N SER A 460 -17.60 -22.03 4.23
CA SER A 460 -17.57 -23.27 3.43
C SER A 460 -16.95 -23.06 2.04
N LYS A 461 -17.22 -21.91 1.40
CA LYS A 461 -16.71 -21.55 0.06
C LYS A 461 -15.26 -21.01 0.09
N ALA A 462 -14.78 -20.56 1.25
CA ALA A 462 -13.47 -19.91 1.40
C ALA A 462 -12.27 -20.86 1.25
N LYS A 463 -11.87 -21.21 0.02
CA LYS A 463 -10.81 -22.21 -0.28
C LYS A 463 -9.49 -22.01 0.47
N THR A 464 -9.07 -20.76 0.69
CA THR A 464 -7.78 -20.41 1.33
C THR A 464 -7.83 -20.43 2.86
N CYS A 465 -9.01 -20.42 3.45
CA CYS A 465 -9.18 -20.41 4.91
C CYS A 465 -8.76 -21.77 5.51
N LYS A 466 -7.91 -21.73 6.54
CA LYS A 466 -7.38 -22.90 7.26
C LYS A 466 -7.78 -22.92 8.74
N SER A 467 -8.74 -22.08 9.12
CA SER A 467 -9.17 -21.93 10.51
C SER A 467 -9.81 -23.22 11.05
N LEU A 468 -9.71 -23.44 12.35
CA LEU A 468 -10.37 -24.57 13.01
C LEU A 468 -11.90 -24.47 12.93
N VAL A 469 -12.47 -23.24 12.98
CA VAL A 469 -13.91 -23.04 12.78
C VAL A 469 -14.36 -23.56 11.43
N LYS A 470 -13.66 -23.24 10.34
CA LYS A 470 -14.02 -23.76 9.01
C LYS A 470 -13.89 -25.27 8.93
N LYS A 471 -12.85 -25.83 9.57
CA LYS A 471 -12.59 -27.27 9.55
C LYS A 471 -13.70 -28.06 10.25
N HIS A 472 -14.18 -27.56 11.39
CA HIS A 472 -15.10 -28.29 12.29
C HIS A 472 -16.56 -27.86 12.16
N LEU A 473 -16.86 -26.69 11.60
CA LEU A 473 -18.21 -26.28 11.22
C LEU A 473 -18.63 -26.98 9.92
N THR A 474 -18.83 -28.30 10.00
CA THR A 474 -19.39 -29.08 8.90
C THR A 474 -20.86 -28.76 8.71
N LYS A 475 -21.45 -29.16 7.57
CA LYS A 475 -22.89 -29.00 7.34
C LYS A 475 -23.72 -29.63 8.45
N ASP A 476 -23.38 -30.84 8.90
CA ASP A 476 -24.11 -31.53 9.96
C ASP A 476 -23.99 -30.79 11.31
N VAL A 477 -22.82 -30.22 11.62
CA VAL A 477 -22.62 -29.40 12.82
C VAL A 477 -23.43 -28.10 12.72
N TYR A 478 -23.39 -27.42 11.58
CA TYR A 478 -24.18 -26.21 11.33
C TYR A 478 -25.68 -26.47 11.50
N GLU A 479 -26.24 -27.48 10.81
CA GLU A 479 -27.67 -27.80 10.89
C GLU A 479 -28.12 -28.14 12.31
N LYS A 480 -27.24 -28.78 13.10
CA LYS A 480 -27.50 -29.11 14.51
C LYS A 480 -27.51 -27.87 15.42
N LEU A 481 -26.74 -26.84 15.10
CA LEU A 481 -26.46 -25.71 16.00
C LEU A 481 -27.12 -24.39 15.58
N LYS A 482 -27.54 -24.22 14.32
CA LYS A 482 -27.96 -22.92 13.76
C LYS A 482 -29.14 -22.24 14.47
N GLU A 483 -30.04 -23.02 15.07
CA GLU A 483 -31.22 -22.51 15.80
C GLU A 483 -31.02 -22.48 17.33
N LYS A 484 -29.85 -22.92 17.82
CA LYS A 484 -29.59 -22.99 19.26
C LYS A 484 -29.25 -21.62 19.83
N LYS A 485 -29.66 -21.43 21.08
CA LYS A 485 -29.35 -20.27 21.91
C LYS A 485 -28.98 -20.69 23.32
N THR A 486 -28.14 -19.89 23.97
CA THR A 486 -27.83 -20.00 25.40
C THR A 486 -28.83 -19.20 26.25
N ALA A 487 -28.72 -19.29 27.56
CA ALA A 487 -29.49 -18.51 28.53
C ALA A 487 -29.25 -17.00 28.43
N HIS A 488 -28.11 -16.57 27.90
CA HIS A 488 -27.84 -15.16 27.58
C HIS A 488 -28.19 -14.78 26.14
N GLU A 489 -29.01 -15.60 25.46
CA GLU A 489 -29.46 -15.41 24.07
C GLU A 489 -28.32 -15.44 23.04
N ALA A 490 -27.13 -15.95 23.40
CA ALA A 490 -26.02 -16.07 22.48
C ALA A 490 -26.29 -17.15 21.43
N THR A 491 -25.89 -16.89 20.19
CA THR A 491 -26.10 -17.75 19.03
C THR A 491 -24.79 -18.35 18.53
N LEU A 492 -24.91 -19.32 17.61
CA LEU A 492 -23.75 -19.80 16.84
C LEU A 492 -23.08 -18.65 16.07
N GLY A 493 -23.86 -17.69 15.56
CA GLY A 493 -23.36 -16.54 14.81
C GLY A 493 -22.39 -15.70 15.63
N ASP A 494 -22.78 -15.38 16.87
CA ASP A 494 -21.93 -14.62 17.82
C ASP A 494 -20.59 -15.33 18.08
N CYS A 495 -20.60 -16.67 18.06
CA CYS A 495 -19.39 -17.45 18.30
C CYS A 495 -18.44 -17.51 17.08
N ILE A 496 -18.95 -17.41 15.85
CA ILE A 496 -18.16 -17.64 14.62
C ILE A 496 -17.90 -16.38 13.78
N ILE A 497 -18.51 -15.25 14.13
CA ILE A 497 -18.46 -14.02 13.33
C ILE A 497 -17.02 -13.55 13.06
N SER A 498 -16.14 -13.65 14.05
CA SER A 498 -14.72 -13.27 13.89
C SER A 498 -13.99 -14.12 12.86
N GLY A 499 -14.15 -15.45 12.91
CA GLY A 499 -13.57 -16.35 11.90
C GLY A 499 -14.21 -16.21 10.52
N THR A 500 -15.45 -15.73 10.46
CA THR A 500 -16.18 -15.46 9.22
C THR A 500 -15.64 -14.20 8.53
N LEU A 501 -15.47 -13.10 9.27
CA LEU A 501 -14.93 -11.84 8.74
C LEU A 501 -13.41 -11.89 8.53
N HIS A 502 -12.71 -12.76 9.25
CA HIS A 502 -11.26 -12.89 9.17
C HIS A 502 -10.84 -14.34 8.88
N LEU A 503 -10.93 -14.69 7.60
CA LEU A 503 -10.59 -16.01 7.07
C LEU A 503 -9.13 -16.44 7.32
N ASP A 504 -8.27 -15.51 7.73
CA ASP A 504 -6.89 -15.76 8.12
C ASP A 504 -6.70 -16.06 9.62
N SER A 505 -7.79 -16.12 10.40
CA SER A 505 -7.76 -16.63 11.77
C SER A 505 -7.31 -18.09 11.83
N THR A 506 -6.55 -18.46 12.86
CA THR A 506 -6.12 -19.85 13.10
C THR A 506 -7.22 -20.69 13.75
N ILE A 507 -7.98 -20.11 14.69
CA ILE A 507 -9.08 -20.77 15.39
C ILE A 507 -10.42 -20.30 14.83
N GLY A 508 -10.74 -19.02 14.98
CA GLY A 508 -11.93 -18.39 14.40
C GLY A 508 -13.23 -18.56 15.19
N VAL A 509 -13.18 -19.04 16.45
CA VAL A 509 -14.33 -19.01 17.36
C VAL A 509 -14.00 -18.31 18.68
N TYR A 510 -14.99 -17.63 19.25
CA TYR A 510 -14.99 -17.06 20.59
C TYR A 510 -16.27 -17.48 21.29
N ALA A 511 -16.20 -17.87 22.57
CA ALA A 511 -17.39 -18.15 23.35
C ALA A 511 -18.08 -16.84 23.73
N ALA A 512 -19.40 -16.78 23.58
CA ALA A 512 -20.21 -15.62 23.94
C ALA A 512 -20.60 -15.65 25.43
N ASP A 513 -20.61 -16.83 26.05
CA ASP A 513 -20.82 -17.01 27.49
C ASP A 513 -20.29 -18.39 27.93
N ALA A 514 -20.43 -18.70 29.22
CA ALA A 514 -20.02 -20.00 29.77
C ALA A 514 -20.80 -21.19 29.16
N GLU A 515 -22.09 -21.01 28.88
CA GLU A 515 -22.96 -22.06 28.35
C GLU A 515 -22.65 -22.39 26.88
N SER A 516 -22.00 -21.48 26.15
CA SER A 516 -21.52 -21.69 24.77
C SER A 516 -20.68 -22.95 24.64
N TYR A 517 -19.85 -23.26 25.65
CA TYR A 517 -19.03 -24.48 25.70
C TYR A 517 -19.82 -25.78 25.86
N THR A 518 -21.09 -25.69 26.26
CA THR A 518 -22.00 -26.83 26.38
C THR A 518 -22.99 -26.87 25.22
N GLU A 519 -23.68 -25.78 24.93
CA GLU A 519 -24.71 -25.73 23.89
C GLU A 519 -24.15 -25.91 22.47
N PHE A 520 -22.97 -25.31 22.22
CA PHE A 520 -22.23 -25.41 20.96
C PHE A 520 -21.05 -26.40 21.02
N ALA A 521 -21.03 -27.29 22.02
CA ALA A 521 -19.98 -28.32 22.17
C ALA A 521 -19.66 -29.12 20.88
N PRO A 522 -20.63 -29.48 20.01
CA PRO A 522 -20.32 -30.15 18.74
C PRO A 522 -19.33 -29.40 17.83
N LEU A 523 -19.23 -28.07 17.97
CA LEU A 523 -18.22 -27.25 17.30
C LEU A 523 -16.99 -27.01 18.20
N PHE A 524 -17.21 -26.60 19.45
CA PHE A 524 -16.12 -26.21 20.36
C PHE A 524 -15.22 -27.39 20.74
N ASP A 525 -15.76 -28.58 21.03
CA ASP A 525 -14.97 -29.71 21.51
C ASP A 525 -13.92 -30.19 20.50
N PRO A 526 -14.25 -30.42 19.20
CA PRO A 526 -13.24 -30.75 18.21
C PRO A 526 -12.15 -29.69 18.05
N ILE A 527 -12.52 -28.40 18.13
CA ILE A 527 -11.59 -27.27 18.06
C ILE A 527 -10.64 -27.30 19.27
N ILE A 528 -11.18 -27.42 20.48
CA ILE A 528 -10.41 -27.48 21.73
C ILE A 528 -9.45 -28.68 21.70
N LYS A 529 -9.92 -29.85 21.27
CA LYS A 529 -9.08 -31.04 21.17
C LYS A 529 -7.93 -30.83 20.19
N GLU A 530 -8.21 -30.32 18.99
CA GLU A 530 -7.18 -30.11 17.97
C GLU A 530 -6.15 -29.05 18.39
N HIS A 531 -6.61 -27.92 18.92
CA HIS A 531 -5.73 -26.86 19.40
C HIS A 531 -4.78 -27.36 20.50
N ASN A 532 -5.31 -28.11 21.46
CA ASN A 532 -4.56 -28.65 22.60
C ASN A 532 -3.87 -29.99 22.31
N LYS A 533 -3.91 -30.48 21.06
CA LYS A 533 -3.33 -31.76 20.63
C LYS A 533 -3.86 -32.98 21.43
N ILE A 534 -5.11 -32.91 21.88
CA ILE A 534 -5.83 -34.03 22.50
C ILE A 534 -6.35 -34.93 21.38
N LYS A 535 -6.18 -36.25 21.50
CA LYS A 535 -6.66 -37.17 20.45
C LYS A 535 -8.18 -37.14 20.39
N ALA A 536 -8.75 -37.32 19.21
CA ALA A 536 -10.20 -37.26 19.01
C ALA A 536 -10.99 -38.22 19.92
N ALA A 537 -10.44 -39.42 20.16
CA ALA A 537 -11.03 -40.45 21.02
C ALA A 537 -10.91 -40.16 22.52
N ASP A 538 -9.95 -39.32 22.93
CA ASP A 538 -9.71 -39.01 24.34
C ASP A 538 -10.75 -37.99 24.82
N ALA A 539 -11.21 -38.13 26.07
CA ALA A 539 -12.01 -37.10 26.71
C ALA A 539 -11.14 -35.85 26.96
N ILE A 540 -11.74 -34.67 26.85
CA ILE A 540 -11.11 -33.49 27.43
C ILE A 540 -11.17 -33.69 28.96
N ALA A 541 -10.08 -33.38 29.66
CA ALA A 541 -10.01 -33.51 31.11
C ALA A 541 -9.03 -32.45 31.63
N HIS A 542 -9.40 -31.81 32.73
CA HIS A 542 -8.58 -30.80 33.38
C HIS A 542 -8.58 -31.05 34.89
N PRO A 543 -7.42 -30.99 35.56
CA PRO A 543 -7.34 -31.20 36.99
C PRO A 543 -8.05 -30.09 37.78
N ALA A 544 -8.29 -30.35 39.07
CA ALA A 544 -8.65 -29.29 40.02
C ALA A 544 -7.52 -28.25 40.09
N ALA A 545 -7.88 -27.01 40.46
CA ALA A 545 -6.91 -25.94 40.63
C ALA A 545 -5.86 -26.34 41.68
N ASP A 546 -4.59 -26.18 41.35
CA ASP A 546 -3.47 -26.46 42.25
C ASP A 546 -2.34 -25.45 42.00
N PHE A 547 -2.19 -24.57 42.99
CA PHE A 547 -1.17 -23.52 42.99
C PHE A 547 0.15 -23.96 43.63
N GLY A 548 0.23 -25.18 44.16
CA GLY A 548 1.39 -25.71 44.88
C GLY A 548 1.56 -25.16 46.30
N ASP A 549 2.57 -25.68 46.99
CA ASP A 549 3.03 -25.14 48.27
C ASP A 549 3.85 -23.87 48.02
N LEU A 550 3.34 -22.71 48.44
CA LEU A 550 4.01 -21.44 48.23
C LEU A 550 5.37 -21.36 48.95
N GLU A 551 5.59 -22.14 50.00
CA GLU A 551 6.88 -22.18 50.69
C GLU A 551 7.89 -23.13 50.00
N ASN A 552 7.39 -24.03 49.16
CA ASN A 552 8.21 -24.98 48.42
C ASN A 552 7.64 -25.24 47.01
N LEU A 553 7.79 -24.25 46.14
CA LEU A 553 7.25 -24.28 44.77
C LEU A 553 7.89 -25.36 43.87
N GLY A 554 9.06 -25.89 44.25
CA GLY A 554 9.80 -26.86 43.44
C GLY A 554 10.50 -26.24 42.21
N PHE A 555 10.68 -24.92 42.21
CA PHE A 555 11.55 -24.17 41.30
C PHE A 555 12.13 -22.96 42.04
N THR A 556 13.22 -22.41 41.51
CA THR A 556 13.91 -21.24 42.07
C THR A 556 13.88 -20.08 41.09
N GLU A 557 14.34 -18.91 41.54
CA GLU A 557 14.61 -17.77 40.67
C GLU A 557 15.58 -18.16 39.54
N PHE A 558 15.46 -17.46 38.40
CA PHE A 558 16.45 -17.59 37.33
C PHE A 558 17.79 -16.97 37.77
N GLU A 559 18.91 -17.51 37.27
CA GLU A 559 20.24 -16.97 37.57
C GLU A 559 20.31 -15.47 37.24
N ALA A 560 20.78 -14.65 38.20
CA ALA A 560 20.86 -13.20 38.05
C ALA A 560 22.08 -12.74 37.25
N GLU A 561 23.23 -13.38 37.43
CA GLU A 561 24.49 -12.96 36.79
C GLU A 561 24.52 -13.33 35.30
N GLY A 562 24.63 -12.32 34.43
CA GLY A 562 24.66 -12.52 32.97
C GLY A 562 23.35 -13.03 32.38
N SER A 563 22.23 -12.89 33.08
CA SER A 563 20.91 -13.36 32.63
C SER A 563 20.42 -12.58 31.40
N PRO A 564 19.94 -13.26 30.35
CA PRO A 564 19.28 -12.58 29.22
C PRO A 564 17.84 -12.14 29.53
N ILE A 565 17.32 -12.43 30.74
CA ILE A 565 15.94 -12.14 31.13
C ILE A 565 15.82 -10.68 31.58
N VAL A 566 14.94 -9.94 30.91
CA VAL A 566 14.64 -8.52 31.15
C VAL A 566 13.58 -8.37 32.23
N SER A 567 12.50 -9.16 32.15
CA SER A 567 11.40 -9.14 33.11
C SER A 567 10.65 -10.47 33.11
N THR A 568 9.90 -10.70 34.19
CA THR A 568 9.06 -11.88 34.38
C THR A 568 7.63 -11.44 34.63
N ARG A 569 6.66 -12.12 33.98
CA ARG A 569 5.24 -11.87 34.13
C ARG A 569 4.51 -13.20 34.29
N VAL A 570 3.62 -13.32 35.26
CA VAL A 570 2.70 -14.46 35.36
C VAL A 570 1.30 -13.90 35.51
N GLY A 571 0.38 -14.35 34.66
CA GLY A 571 -1.00 -13.90 34.69
C GLY A 571 -2.00 -14.99 34.39
N ILE A 572 -3.24 -14.73 34.75
CA ILE A 572 -4.39 -15.58 34.48
C ILE A 572 -5.54 -14.77 33.90
N ALA A 573 -6.41 -15.43 33.13
CA ALA A 573 -7.72 -14.90 32.78
C ALA A 573 -8.82 -15.53 33.66
N ARG A 574 -9.86 -14.75 34.00
CA ARG A 574 -11.05 -15.20 34.72
C ARG A 574 -12.29 -14.52 34.17
N SER A 575 -13.36 -15.30 34.08
CA SER A 575 -14.69 -14.80 33.77
C SER A 575 -15.57 -14.90 35.00
N HIS A 576 -16.16 -13.77 35.42
CA HIS A 576 -17.17 -13.78 36.48
C HIS A 576 -18.41 -14.62 36.09
N LYS A 577 -18.91 -15.46 37.01
CA LYS A 577 -19.97 -16.46 36.73
C LYS A 577 -21.32 -15.85 36.34
N ASP A 578 -21.68 -14.72 36.93
CA ASP A 578 -23.01 -14.11 36.76
C ASP A 578 -23.21 -13.35 35.43
N PHE A 579 -22.17 -13.18 34.64
CA PHE A 579 -22.21 -12.33 33.45
C PHE A 579 -21.87 -13.15 32.19
N ALA A 580 -22.55 -12.82 31.08
CA ALA A 580 -22.14 -13.27 29.75
C ALA A 580 -20.73 -12.76 29.43
N PHE A 581 -20.06 -13.34 28.43
CA PHE A 581 -18.74 -12.86 28.03
C PHE A 581 -18.85 -11.64 27.11
N SER A 582 -17.73 -10.94 26.94
CA SER A 582 -17.61 -9.69 26.18
C SER A 582 -18.29 -9.66 24.80
N PRO A 583 -18.35 -10.76 24.00
CA PRO A 583 -19.06 -10.76 22.71
C PRO A 583 -20.53 -10.35 22.76
N VAL A 584 -21.27 -10.74 23.81
CA VAL A 584 -22.72 -10.47 23.96
C VAL A 584 -23.06 -9.76 25.27
N LEU A 585 -22.04 -9.41 26.07
CA LEU A 585 -22.21 -8.67 27.31
C LEU A 585 -22.72 -7.26 27.01
N LYS A 586 -23.93 -6.97 27.50
CA LYS A 586 -24.60 -5.68 27.36
C LYS A 586 -23.86 -4.59 28.11
N SER A 587 -23.96 -3.35 27.63
CA SER A 587 -23.27 -2.20 28.22
C SER A 587 -23.60 -2.03 29.72
N GLU A 588 -24.86 -2.14 30.11
CA GLU A 588 -25.28 -2.02 31.52
C GLU A 588 -24.72 -3.15 32.40
N ASP A 589 -24.69 -4.37 31.88
CA ASP A 589 -24.14 -5.53 32.58
C ASP A 589 -22.62 -5.44 32.70
N ARG A 590 -21.96 -4.85 31.69
CA ARG A 590 -20.51 -4.59 31.69
C ARG A 590 -20.12 -3.59 32.78
N VAL A 591 -20.88 -2.51 32.93
CA VAL A 591 -20.69 -1.53 34.02
C VAL A 591 -20.98 -2.16 35.38
N GLN A 592 -22.00 -3.02 35.49
CA GLN A 592 -22.25 -3.76 36.74
C GLN A 592 -21.12 -4.74 37.08
N ALA A 593 -20.56 -5.44 36.09
CA ALA A 593 -19.40 -6.31 36.27
C ALA A 593 -18.18 -5.52 36.73
N GLU A 594 -17.91 -4.38 36.09
CA GLU A 594 -16.85 -3.45 36.50
C GLU A 594 -17.02 -3.05 37.98
N GLN A 595 -18.20 -2.55 38.36
CA GLN A 595 -18.47 -2.09 39.73
C GLN A 595 -18.21 -3.19 40.77
N LYS A 596 -18.74 -4.40 40.54
CA LYS A 596 -18.51 -5.56 41.43
C LYS A 596 -17.03 -5.92 41.55
N ILE A 597 -16.32 -5.94 40.43
CA ILE A 597 -14.89 -6.28 40.39
C ILE A 597 -14.06 -5.20 41.12
N VAL A 598 -14.33 -3.93 40.82
CA VAL A 598 -13.59 -2.79 41.38
C VAL A 598 -13.81 -2.65 42.88
N GLU A 599 -15.01 -2.96 43.38
CA GLU A 599 -15.28 -2.99 44.83
C GLU A 599 -14.32 -3.96 45.54
N VAL A 600 -14.13 -5.16 44.99
CA VAL A 600 -13.20 -6.16 45.54
C VAL A 600 -11.75 -5.72 45.39
N LEU A 601 -11.36 -5.17 44.22
CA LEU A 601 -9.99 -4.71 43.97
C LEU A 601 -9.58 -3.58 44.92
N LYS A 602 -10.49 -2.65 45.24
CA LYS A 602 -10.23 -1.56 46.20
C LYS A 602 -10.03 -2.04 47.64
N ALA A 603 -10.45 -3.26 47.97
CA ALA A 603 -10.27 -3.86 49.28
C ALA A 603 -8.95 -4.65 49.41
N LEU A 604 -8.13 -4.73 48.36
CA LEU A 604 -6.83 -5.39 48.44
C LEU A 604 -5.86 -4.62 49.34
N GLU A 605 -5.13 -5.36 50.18
CA GLU A 605 -4.20 -4.83 51.17
C GLU A 605 -2.75 -5.28 50.89
N GLY A 606 -1.81 -4.81 51.71
CA GLY A 606 -0.40 -5.21 51.62
C GLY A 606 0.25 -4.83 50.29
N ASP A 607 1.03 -5.74 49.72
CA ASP A 607 1.72 -5.55 48.42
C ASP A 607 0.76 -5.55 47.21
N LEU A 608 -0.53 -5.83 47.42
CA LEU A 608 -1.57 -5.78 46.39
C LEU A 608 -2.39 -4.49 46.41
N LYS A 609 -2.21 -3.64 47.43
CA LYS A 609 -2.91 -2.36 47.56
C LYS A 609 -2.61 -1.46 46.37
N GLY A 610 -3.65 -0.85 45.81
CA GLY A 610 -3.55 -0.13 44.54
C GLY A 610 -4.71 0.79 44.23
N SER A 611 -4.69 1.35 43.03
CA SER A 611 -5.72 2.24 42.49
C SER A 611 -6.32 1.69 41.20
N TYR A 612 -7.63 1.91 41.04
CA TYR A 612 -8.34 1.63 39.81
C TYR A 612 -8.46 2.90 38.96
N HIS A 613 -8.17 2.76 37.67
CA HIS A 613 -8.28 3.80 36.66
C HIS A 613 -9.24 3.33 35.57
N SER A 614 -10.40 3.99 35.47
CA SER A 614 -11.30 3.78 34.34
C SER A 614 -10.64 4.28 33.07
N LEU A 615 -10.87 3.59 31.96
CA LEU A 615 -10.50 4.10 30.64
C LEU A 615 -11.38 5.30 30.25
N GLU A 616 -12.61 5.40 30.77
CA GLU A 616 -13.42 6.60 30.69
C GLU A 616 -12.82 7.68 31.60
N GLY A 617 -11.98 8.54 31.03
CA GLY A 617 -11.34 9.64 31.74
C GLY A 617 -9.87 9.38 32.12
N LEU A 618 -9.22 8.38 31.54
CA LEU A 618 -7.77 8.23 31.63
C LEU A 618 -7.09 9.40 30.92
N SER A 619 -6.16 10.10 31.59
CA SER A 619 -5.43 11.21 30.97
C SER A 619 -4.44 10.68 29.93
N THR A 620 -4.17 11.47 28.88
CA THR A 620 -3.21 11.08 27.83
C THR A 620 -1.82 10.80 28.41
N GLU A 621 -1.39 11.56 29.40
CA GLU A 621 -0.08 11.37 30.04
C GLU A 621 0.04 10.02 30.75
N LEU A 622 -1.00 9.63 31.50
CA LEU A 622 -1.03 8.34 32.18
C LEU A 622 -1.21 7.20 31.17
N GLN A 623 -2.01 7.40 30.13
CA GLN A 623 -2.16 6.44 29.05
C GLN A 623 -0.80 6.13 28.38
N ASP A 624 -0.04 7.16 28.01
CA ASP A 624 1.27 7.02 27.38
C ASP A 624 2.28 6.33 28.31
N GLU A 625 2.27 6.68 29.60
CA GLU A 625 3.09 6.04 30.62
C GLU A 625 2.78 4.53 30.72
N LEU A 626 1.51 4.16 30.81
CA LEU A 626 1.10 2.76 30.94
C LEU A 626 1.31 1.95 29.66
N LEU A 627 1.19 2.57 28.48
CA LEU A 627 1.56 1.94 27.21
C LEU A 627 3.06 1.65 27.15
N LYS A 628 3.89 2.63 27.53
CA LYS A 628 5.36 2.47 27.57
C LYS A 628 5.81 1.37 28.54
N GLU A 629 5.10 1.21 29.65
CA GLU A 629 5.37 0.14 30.63
C GLU A 629 4.72 -1.21 30.27
N ARG A 630 4.04 -1.31 29.11
CA ARG A 630 3.26 -2.49 28.68
C ARG A 630 2.23 -2.95 29.71
N LEU A 631 1.66 -2.00 30.44
CA LEU A 631 0.63 -2.24 31.45
C LEU A 631 -0.76 -1.95 30.91
N LEU A 632 -0.92 -1.14 29.86
CA LEU A 632 -2.22 -0.84 29.25
C LEU A 632 -2.56 -1.78 28.08
N PHE A 633 -3.86 -2.00 27.87
CA PHE A 633 -4.41 -2.70 26.71
C PHE A 633 -5.09 -1.73 25.73
N SER A 634 -5.24 -2.15 24.47
CA SER A 634 -5.88 -1.38 23.40
C SER A 634 -7.07 -2.14 22.79
N ASN A 635 -7.81 -1.49 21.90
CA ASN A 635 -8.95 -2.04 21.15
C ASN A 635 -8.62 -2.29 19.67
N THR A 636 -7.35 -2.52 19.33
CA THR A 636 -6.86 -2.58 17.95
C THR A 636 -6.87 -3.97 17.34
N ASP A 637 -7.05 -5.04 18.13
CA ASP A 637 -7.13 -6.40 17.61
C ASP A 637 -8.42 -6.59 16.79
N ARG A 638 -8.28 -6.77 15.48
CA ARG A 638 -9.43 -6.93 14.59
C ARG A 638 -10.24 -8.20 14.85
N PHE A 639 -9.63 -9.29 15.33
CA PHE A 639 -10.35 -10.52 15.63
C PHE A 639 -11.26 -10.34 16.85
N LEU A 640 -10.77 -9.66 17.88
CA LEU A 640 -11.56 -9.32 19.07
C LEU A 640 -12.63 -8.27 18.75
N LYS A 641 -12.30 -7.26 17.94
CA LYS A 641 -13.27 -6.27 17.43
C LYS A 641 -14.41 -6.95 16.67
N ALA A 642 -14.09 -7.85 15.74
CA ALA A 642 -15.07 -8.60 14.97
C ALA A 642 -15.92 -9.56 15.83
N ALA A 643 -15.35 -10.09 16.92
CA ALA A 643 -16.06 -10.92 17.90
C ALA A 643 -16.96 -10.11 18.85
N GLY A 644 -17.06 -8.77 18.72
CA GLY A 644 -17.87 -7.93 19.59
C GLY A 644 -17.24 -7.63 20.96
N VAL A 645 -16.00 -8.05 21.21
CA VAL A 645 -15.32 -7.89 22.51
C VAL A 645 -15.16 -6.40 22.88
N TYR A 646 -14.92 -5.56 21.87
CA TYR A 646 -14.70 -4.12 22.03
C TYR A 646 -15.97 -3.27 21.81
N ASN A 647 -17.16 -3.86 21.85
CA ASN A 647 -18.42 -3.11 21.75
C ASN A 647 -18.55 -2.08 22.88
N ASP A 648 -19.11 -0.89 22.60
CA ASP A 648 -19.27 0.19 23.59
C ASP A 648 -17.95 0.71 24.19
N TRP A 649 -16.82 0.57 23.49
CA TRP A 649 -15.53 1.04 24.00
C TRP A 649 -15.52 2.57 24.27
N PRO A 650 -14.98 3.06 25.41
CA PRO A 650 -14.28 2.33 26.47
C PRO A 650 -15.15 2.00 27.71
N ALA A 651 -16.48 2.02 27.61
CA ALA A 651 -17.38 1.95 28.76
C ALA A 651 -17.20 0.69 29.61
N GLY A 652 -17.12 0.85 30.93
CA GLY A 652 -16.96 -0.26 31.87
C GLY A 652 -15.60 -0.98 31.80
N ARG A 653 -14.57 -0.35 31.21
CA ARG A 653 -13.20 -0.89 31.13
C ARG A 653 -12.25 -0.06 31.96
N GLY A 654 -11.24 -0.73 32.50
CA GLY A 654 -10.19 -0.04 33.23
C GLY A 654 -9.08 -0.96 33.69
N ILE A 655 -8.17 -0.35 34.43
CA ILE A 655 -6.96 -0.99 34.91
C ILE A 655 -6.80 -0.70 36.40
N PHE A 656 -6.57 -1.76 37.18
CA PHE A 656 -6.11 -1.66 38.56
C PHE A 656 -4.61 -1.91 38.61
N ILE A 657 -3.87 -1.08 39.35
CA ILE A 657 -2.42 -1.17 39.49
C ILE A 657 -2.07 -0.99 40.96
N ASN A 658 -1.25 -1.89 41.51
CA ASN A 658 -0.70 -1.72 42.87
C ASN A 658 0.33 -0.59 42.93
N GLU A 659 0.66 -0.13 44.15
CA GLU A 659 1.56 1.01 44.37
C GLU A 659 2.95 0.84 43.72
N GLU A 660 3.45 -0.41 43.62
CA GLU A 660 4.75 -0.74 43.03
C GLU A 660 4.69 -1.09 41.52
N LYS A 661 3.51 -1.03 40.89
CA LYS A 661 3.26 -1.47 39.51
C LYS A 661 3.71 -2.90 39.19
N THR A 662 3.71 -3.76 40.19
CA THR A 662 4.10 -5.17 40.11
C THR A 662 2.92 -6.14 40.11
N PHE A 663 1.70 -5.62 40.30
CA PHE A 663 0.44 -6.35 40.21
C PHE A 663 -0.60 -5.49 39.49
N VAL A 664 -1.22 -6.07 38.47
CA VAL A 664 -2.14 -5.37 37.56
C VAL A 664 -3.34 -6.25 37.26
N VAL A 665 -4.52 -5.63 37.18
CA VAL A 665 -5.75 -6.28 36.72
C VAL A 665 -6.36 -5.45 35.60
N TRP A 666 -6.52 -6.04 34.43
CA TRP A 666 -7.37 -5.49 33.38
C TRP A 666 -8.80 -5.93 33.61
N VAL A 667 -9.71 -4.97 33.60
CA VAL A 667 -11.15 -5.18 33.81
C VAL A 667 -11.86 -5.02 32.46
N ASN A 668 -12.61 -6.05 32.06
CA ASN A 668 -13.43 -6.09 30.84
C ASN A 668 -12.67 -5.84 29.52
N GLU A 669 -11.42 -6.33 29.41
CA GLU A 669 -10.65 -6.33 28.16
C GLU A 669 -11.18 -7.40 27.20
N GLN A 670 -10.56 -8.59 27.16
CA GLN A 670 -11.09 -9.76 26.48
C GLN A 670 -12.01 -10.52 27.41
N ASP A 671 -11.47 -10.95 28.55
CA ASP A 671 -12.16 -11.60 29.65
C ASP A 671 -12.53 -10.57 30.73
N HIS A 672 -13.44 -10.92 31.66
CA HIS A 672 -13.85 -10.00 32.73
C HIS A 672 -12.67 -9.53 33.59
N LEU A 673 -11.73 -10.44 33.88
CA LEU A 673 -10.49 -10.11 34.55
C LEU A 673 -9.30 -10.76 33.84
N ARG A 674 -8.28 -9.98 33.53
CA ARG A 674 -6.93 -10.47 33.27
C ARG A 674 -6.03 -9.98 34.40
N ILE A 675 -5.64 -10.91 35.26
CA ILE A 675 -4.93 -10.63 36.51
C ILE A 675 -3.49 -11.06 36.30
N PHE A 676 -2.52 -10.16 36.48
CA PHE A 676 -1.12 -10.52 36.33
C PHE A 676 -0.21 -9.81 37.32
N SER A 677 0.85 -10.53 37.64
CA SER A 677 1.97 -10.08 38.43
C SER A 677 3.18 -9.94 37.50
N THR A 678 3.94 -8.87 37.63
CA THR A 678 5.08 -8.58 36.76
C THR A 678 6.18 -7.87 37.53
N GLN A 679 7.46 -8.09 37.20
CA GLN A 679 8.58 -7.28 37.69
C GLN A 679 9.81 -7.43 36.79
N LYS A 680 10.76 -6.50 36.92
CA LYS A 680 12.07 -6.59 36.24
C LYS A 680 12.88 -7.78 36.77
N GLY A 681 13.71 -8.36 35.91
CA GLY A 681 14.57 -9.50 36.24
C GLY A 681 13.84 -10.85 36.21
N GLY A 682 14.53 -11.86 36.75
CA GLY A 682 14.17 -13.28 36.68
C GLY A 682 13.52 -13.86 37.94
N ASP A 683 13.02 -13.03 38.85
CA ASP A 683 12.35 -13.50 40.07
C ASP A 683 10.93 -14.00 39.78
N VAL A 684 10.84 -15.20 39.22
CA VAL A 684 9.58 -15.90 38.96
C VAL A 684 8.88 -16.32 40.25
N VAL A 685 9.62 -16.52 41.34
CA VAL A 685 9.08 -16.98 42.62
C VAL A 685 8.24 -15.88 43.27
N GLY A 686 8.81 -14.68 43.41
CA GLY A 686 8.10 -13.51 43.94
C GLY A 686 6.90 -13.13 43.07
N VAL A 687 7.07 -13.12 41.74
CA VAL A 687 5.98 -12.86 40.79
C VAL A 687 4.83 -13.85 40.98
N TYR A 688 5.13 -15.15 41.04
CA TYR A 688 4.10 -16.18 41.17
C TYR A 688 3.40 -16.15 42.54
N LYS A 689 4.14 -16.02 43.64
CA LYS A 689 3.55 -15.91 44.99
C LYS A 689 2.57 -14.74 45.08
N ARG A 690 2.96 -13.56 44.58
CA ARG A 690 2.11 -12.36 44.56
C ARG A 690 0.83 -12.60 43.75
N LEU A 691 0.93 -13.23 42.59
CA LEU A 691 -0.24 -13.62 41.79
C LEU A 691 -1.17 -14.55 42.57
N VAL A 692 -0.64 -15.63 43.16
CA VAL A 692 -1.46 -16.62 43.88
C VAL A 692 -2.16 -16.00 45.09
N ASN A 693 -1.47 -15.13 45.84
CA ASN A 693 -2.08 -14.41 46.97
C ASN A 693 -3.23 -13.50 46.50
N ALA A 694 -3.06 -12.82 45.37
CA ALA A 694 -4.14 -12.03 44.78
C ALA A 694 -5.33 -12.91 44.37
N ILE A 695 -5.09 -14.02 43.68
CA ILE A 695 -6.16 -14.95 43.25
C ILE A 695 -6.95 -15.45 44.45
N LYS A 696 -6.27 -15.91 45.51
CA LYS A 696 -6.93 -16.37 46.75
C LYS A 696 -7.81 -15.27 47.36
N SER A 697 -7.32 -14.03 47.38
CA SER A 697 -8.09 -12.89 47.90
C SER A 697 -9.33 -12.59 47.05
N LEU A 698 -9.23 -12.73 45.73
CA LEU A 698 -10.35 -12.52 44.82
C LEU A 698 -11.38 -13.66 44.89
N ASP A 699 -10.94 -14.91 44.99
CA ASP A 699 -11.79 -16.11 45.09
C ASP A 699 -12.68 -16.09 46.35
N GLU A 700 -12.30 -15.36 47.41
CA GLU A 700 -13.13 -15.19 48.60
C GLU A 700 -14.37 -14.31 48.37
N LYS A 701 -14.34 -13.45 47.35
CA LYS A 701 -15.35 -12.40 47.11
C LYS A 701 -16.04 -12.52 45.75
N LEU A 702 -15.38 -13.14 44.76
CA LEU A 702 -15.86 -13.31 43.41
C LEU A 702 -16.04 -14.80 43.10
N THR A 703 -17.08 -15.14 42.34
CA THR A 703 -17.28 -16.50 41.83
C THR A 703 -16.96 -16.53 40.35
N PHE A 704 -16.00 -17.36 39.95
CA PHE A 704 -15.57 -17.48 38.56
C PHE A 704 -16.25 -18.65 37.82
N ALA A 705 -16.45 -18.48 36.52
CA ALA A 705 -16.98 -19.49 35.63
C ALA A 705 -15.94 -20.61 35.42
N ARG A 706 -16.31 -21.83 35.79
CA ARG A 706 -15.46 -23.02 35.69
C ARG A 706 -16.30 -24.23 35.31
N ASP A 707 -15.72 -25.07 34.45
CA ASP A 707 -16.23 -26.37 34.05
C ASP A 707 -15.26 -27.47 34.50
N GLU A 708 -15.76 -28.64 34.90
CA GLU A 708 -14.91 -29.73 35.41
C GLU A 708 -13.96 -30.28 34.33
N ARG A 709 -14.40 -30.28 33.08
CA ARG A 709 -13.66 -30.81 31.94
C ARG A 709 -12.73 -29.77 31.34
N LEU A 710 -13.16 -28.52 31.26
CA LEU A 710 -12.45 -27.43 30.59
C LEU A 710 -11.66 -26.52 31.53
N GLY A 711 -11.87 -26.60 32.84
CA GLY A 711 -11.28 -25.69 33.79
C GLY A 711 -11.92 -24.31 33.77
N ASN A 712 -11.12 -23.26 33.98
CA ASN A 712 -11.61 -21.88 33.95
C ASN A 712 -12.11 -21.55 32.55
N LEU A 713 -13.31 -20.96 32.46
CA LEU A 713 -13.93 -20.59 31.19
C LEU A 713 -13.56 -19.17 30.81
N THR A 714 -13.11 -19.01 29.58
CA THR A 714 -12.63 -17.75 28.97
C THR A 714 -13.36 -17.50 27.66
N VAL A 715 -13.29 -16.26 27.16
CA VAL A 715 -13.86 -15.88 25.86
C VAL A 715 -13.17 -16.64 24.72
N CYS A 716 -11.85 -16.73 24.76
CA CYS A 716 -11.09 -17.49 23.76
C CYS A 716 -10.90 -18.95 24.21
N PRO A 717 -11.23 -19.97 23.37
CA PRO A 717 -11.02 -21.38 23.74
C PRO A 717 -9.55 -21.80 23.87
N SER A 718 -8.60 -20.98 23.40
CA SER A 718 -7.16 -21.22 23.62
C SER A 718 -6.74 -21.01 25.07
N ASP A 719 -7.50 -20.22 25.82
CA ASP A 719 -7.15 -19.76 27.16
C ASP A 719 -7.86 -20.58 28.26
N LEU A 720 -8.50 -21.70 27.90
CA LEU A 720 -9.15 -22.61 28.85
C LEU A 720 -8.15 -23.32 29.78
N GLY A 721 -8.68 -24.00 30.81
CA GLY A 721 -7.91 -24.78 31.76
C GLY A 721 -7.47 -23.95 32.97
N THR A 722 -6.16 -23.84 33.17
CA THR A 722 -5.61 -22.92 34.18
C THR A 722 -5.91 -21.46 33.84
N ALA A 723 -6.08 -21.18 32.54
CA ALA A 723 -6.05 -19.85 31.95
C ALA A 723 -4.77 -19.08 32.30
N LEU A 724 -3.71 -19.79 32.69
CA LEU A 724 -2.45 -19.23 33.16
C LEU A 724 -1.46 -19.10 32.01
N ARG A 725 -0.87 -17.91 31.92
CA ARG A 725 0.29 -17.61 31.08
C ARG A 725 1.41 -17.06 31.94
N ALA A 726 2.41 -17.90 32.17
CA ALA A 726 3.70 -17.51 32.72
C ALA A 726 4.64 -17.17 31.56
N SER A 727 5.29 -16.03 31.62
CA SER A 727 6.20 -15.54 30.60
C SER A 727 7.44 -14.85 31.16
N VAL A 728 8.51 -14.91 30.38
CA VAL A 728 9.69 -14.06 30.54
C VAL A 728 9.91 -13.25 29.27
N PHE A 729 10.35 -12.01 29.43
CA PHE A 729 10.86 -11.18 28.35
C PHE A 729 12.36 -11.39 28.30
N ILE A 730 12.88 -11.97 27.23
CA ILE A 730 14.24 -12.52 27.17
C ILE A 730 14.95 -12.17 25.86
N LYS A 731 16.25 -11.85 25.95
CA LYS A 731 17.14 -11.61 24.80
C LYS A 731 17.87 -12.89 24.40
N ILE A 732 17.49 -13.45 23.26
CA ILE A 732 18.06 -14.70 22.73
C ILE A 732 18.50 -14.57 21.26
N PRO A 733 19.39 -13.60 20.93
CA PRO A 733 19.72 -13.27 19.55
C PRO A 733 20.39 -14.40 18.78
N ASN A 734 21.14 -15.29 19.45
CA ASN A 734 21.84 -16.38 18.76
C ASN A 734 20.93 -17.59 18.51
N LEU A 735 20.04 -17.90 19.45
CA LEU A 735 19.09 -19.00 19.36
C LEU A 735 17.93 -18.65 18.42
N SER A 736 17.40 -17.43 18.48
CA SER A 736 16.30 -16.98 17.62
C SER A 736 16.68 -16.89 16.14
N ALA A 737 17.97 -16.65 15.84
CA ALA A 737 18.49 -16.65 14.48
C ALA A 737 18.55 -18.05 13.82
N ARG A 738 18.37 -19.13 14.59
CA ARG A 738 18.43 -20.50 14.04
C ARG A 738 17.16 -20.86 13.28
N LYS A 739 17.31 -21.51 12.12
CA LYS A 739 16.18 -21.99 11.29
C LYS A 739 15.22 -22.93 12.03
N ASN A 740 15.70 -23.64 13.06
CA ASN A 740 14.90 -24.58 13.86
C ASN A 740 14.36 -23.97 15.17
N PHE A 741 14.42 -22.65 15.37
CA PHE A 741 14.00 -22.00 16.62
C PHE A 741 12.57 -22.39 17.05
N LYS A 742 11.61 -22.39 16.12
CA LYS A 742 10.23 -22.81 16.41
C LYS A 742 10.15 -24.25 16.93
N THR A 743 10.90 -25.17 16.32
CA THR A 743 10.97 -26.57 16.77
C THR A 743 11.62 -26.68 18.15
N VAL A 744 12.63 -25.86 18.45
CA VAL A 744 13.23 -25.78 19.79
C VAL A 744 12.18 -25.35 20.81
N CYS A 745 11.45 -24.26 20.57
CA CYS A 745 10.36 -23.83 21.45
C CYS A 745 9.32 -24.94 21.66
N ASP A 746 8.89 -25.60 20.59
CA ASP A 746 7.92 -26.69 20.66
C ASP A 746 8.40 -27.87 21.53
N ASN A 747 9.67 -28.26 21.41
CA ASN A 747 10.28 -29.32 22.22
C ASN A 747 10.41 -28.92 23.69
N LEU A 748 10.64 -27.64 23.97
CA LEU A 748 10.67 -27.07 25.32
C LEU A 748 9.27 -26.81 25.88
N LYS A 749 8.20 -27.12 25.12
CA LYS A 749 6.80 -26.80 25.47
C LYS A 749 6.56 -25.31 25.70
N LEU A 750 7.33 -24.49 25.00
CA LEU A 750 7.25 -23.03 25.05
C LEU A 750 6.66 -22.48 23.74
N GLN A 751 6.16 -21.26 23.82
CA GLN A 751 5.88 -20.42 22.67
C GLN A 751 6.63 -19.10 22.82
N ALA A 752 7.18 -18.60 21.71
CA ALA A 752 7.95 -17.36 21.68
C ALA A 752 7.32 -16.39 20.68
N ARG A 753 7.14 -15.13 21.09
CA ARG A 753 6.64 -14.04 20.25
C ARG A 753 7.63 -12.87 20.33
N ALA A 754 8.00 -12.30 19.18
CA ALA A 754 8.77 -11.06 19.17
C ALA A 754 7.90 -9.90 19.68
N LEU A 755 8.49 -8.92 20.34
CA LEU A 755 7.75 -7.70 20.69
C LEU A 755 7.45 -6.90 19.42
N GLU A 756 6.22 -6.41 19.32
CA GLU A 756 5.71 -5.56 18.23
C GLU A 756 5.26 -4.21 18.81
N GLY A 757 5.06 -3.22 17.93
CA GLY A 757 4.70 -1.84 18.31
C GLY A 757 5.91 -0.90 18.40
N GLU A 758 5.73 0.24 19.06
CA GLU A 758 6.84 1.16 19.37
C GLU A 758 7.75 0.52 20.43
N LEU A 759 8.94 0.10 20.00
CA LEU A 759 9.92 -0.56 20.87
C LEU A 759 10.95 0.46 21.36
N THR A 760 11.26 0.41 22.65
CA THR A 760 12.45 1.08 23.20
C THR A 760 13.74 0.38 22.73
N GLU A 761 14.88 1.06 22.80
CA GLU A 761 16.19 0.47 22.47
C GLU A 761 16.47 -0.82 23.26
N GLU A 762 15.98 -0.90 24.50
CA GLU A 762 16.16 -2.09 25.35
C GLU A 762 15.30 -3.28 24.92
N GLU A 763 14.20 -3.04 24.20
CA GLU A 763 13.24 -4.06 23.75
C GLU A 763 13.52 -4.60 22.35
N VAL A 764 14.37 -3.92 21.57
CA VAL A 764 14.78 -4.41 20.25
C VAL A 764 15.42 -5.79 20.40
N GLY A 765 14.84 -6.79 19.71
CA GLY A 765 15.31 -8.17 19.74
C GLY A 765 14.90 -8.98 20.99
N VAL A 766 14.00 -8.45 21.83
CA VAL A 766 13.40 -9.18 22.96
C VAL A 766 12.24 -10.05 22.48
N PHE A 767 12.18 -11.27 23.01
CA PHE A 767 11.06 -12.19 22.84
C PHE A 767 10.29 -12.33 24.15
N GLU A 768 8.97 -12.38 24.07
CA GLU A 768 8.14 -12.91 25.14
C GLU A 768 8.03 -14.43 24.97
N VAL A 769 8.60 -15.18 25.92
CA VAL A 769 8.61 -16.64 25.95
C VAL A 769 7.70 -17.11 27.07
N SER A 770 6.74 -17.98 26.75
CA SER A 770 5.70 -18.42 27.70
C SER A 770 5.40 -19.91 27.64
N ASN A 771 4.75 -20.46 28.67
CA ASN A 771 4.19 -21.81 28.61
C ASN A 771 3.22 -21.93 27.42
N LYS A 772 3.25 -23.09 26.77
CA LYS A 772 2.38 -23.38 25.63
C LYS A 772 1.03 -23.98 26.04
N ARG A 773 1.00 -24.73 27.16
CA ARG A 773 -0.19 -25.44 27.64
C ARG A 773 -0.84 -24.69 28.79
N SER A 774 -2.16 -24.57 28.73
CA SER A 774 -3.05 -24.08 29.79
C SER A 774 -4.08 -25.15 30.19
N LEU A 775 -4.50 -26.00 29.24
CA LEU A 775 -5.42 -27.10 29.47
C LEU A 775 -4.71 -28.43 29.78
N GLY A 776 -5.31 -29.24 30.65
CA GLY A 776 -4.79 -30.56 31.05
C GLY A 776 -3.50 -30.53 31.89
N VAL A 777 -3.22 -29.42 32.57
CA VAL A 777 -2.14 -29.23 33.56
C VAL A 777 -2.69 -28.40 34.73
N THR A 778 -2.06 -28.47 35.90
CA THR A 778 -2.33 -27.53 37.00
C THR A 778 -1.57 -26.22 36.83
N GLU A 779 -1.93 -25.19 37.61
CA GLU A 779 -1.26 -23.89 37.60
C GLU A 779 0.23 -24.03 37.94
N ILE A 780 0.56 -24.80 38.98
CA ILE A 780 1.95 -25.03 39.38
C ILE A 780 2.73 -25.83 38.33
N GLU A 781 2.11 -26.79 37.65
CA GLU A 781 2.73 -27.56 36.56
C GLU A 781 3.03 -26.67 35.36
N ALA A 782 2.10 -25.79 34.97
CA ALA A 782 2.29 -24.88 33.85
C ALA A 782 3.47 -23.91 34.08
N VAL A 783 3.59 -23.39 35.30
CA VAL A 783 4.73 -22.52 35.69
C VAL A 783 6.03 -23.32 35.71
N LYS A 784 6.04 -24.54 36.26
CA LYS A 784 7.21 -25.42 36.23
C LYS A 784 7.68 -25.73 34.80
N GLU A 785 6.76 -26.06 33.89
CA GLU A 785 7.07 -26.29 32.48
C GLU A 785 7.72 -25.03 31.86
N MET A 786 7.17 -23.84 32.16
CA MET A 786 7.77 -22.58 31.70
C MET A 786 9.19 -22.39 32.23
N VAL A 787 9.38 -22.50 33.55
CA VAL A 787 10.68 -22.26 34.21
C VAL A 787 11.74 -23.22 33.69
N SER A 788 11.46 -24.52 33.65
CA SER A 788 12.41 -25.51 33.13
C SER A 788 12.72 -25.29 31.65
N GLY A 789 11.72 -24.94 30.84
CA GLY A 789 11.93 -24.63 29.42
C GLY A 789 12.80 -23.40 29.22
N VAL A 790 12.59 -22.34 30.01
CA VAL A 790 13.37 -21.09 29.93
C VAL A 790 14.81 -21.32 30.40
N GLN A 791 15.03 -22.08 31.47
CA GLN A 791 16.38 -22.45 31.92
C GLN A 791 17.16 -23.16 30.81
N GLU A 792 16.54 -24.12 30.13
CA GLU A 792 17.14 -24.81 29.00
C GLU A 792 17.35 -23.88 27.79
N MET A 793 16.40 -22.97 27.53
CA MET A 793 16.54 -21.96 26.47
C MET A 793 17.74 -21.04 26.70
N VAL A 794 17.95 -20.57 27.94
CA VAL A 794 19.12 -19.76 28.34
C VAL A 794 20.41 -20.56 28.13
N ARG A 795 20.41 -21.85 28.49
CA ARG A 795 21.55 -22.74 28.26
C ARG A 795 21.89 -22.85 26.76
N LEU A 796 20.88 -23.08 25.92
CA LEU A 796 21.02 -23.18 24.47
C LEU A 796 21.47 -21.86 23.81
N GLU A 797 21.04 -20.71 24.34
CA GLU A 797 21.52 -19.39 23.91
C GLU A 797 23.02 -19.22 24.20
N LYS A 798 23.47 -19.59 25.42
CA LYS A 798 24.89 -19.56 25.79
C LYS A 798 25.73 -20.49 24.88
N GLU A 799 25.23 -21.67 24.56
CA GLU A 799 25.89 -22.57 23.59
C GLU A 799 25.92 -21.99 22.18
N ALA A 800 24.84 -21.35 21.73
CA ALA A 800 24.77 -20.72 20.42
C ALA A 800 25.78 -19.58 20.28
N ALA A 801 25.95 -18.77 21.33
CA ALA A 801 26.93 -17.70 21.38
C ALA A 801 28.37 -18.22 21.24
N ASN A 802 28.68 -19.36 21.88
CA ASN A 802 29.99 -20.00 21.85
C ASN A 802 30.28 -20.77 20.54
N SER A 803 29.25 -21.07 19.74
CA SER A 803 29.33 -21.89 18.53
C SER A 803 29.50 -21.10 17.23
N LYS A 804 29.82 -19.79 17.28
CA LYS A 804 30.03 -18.99 16.05
C LYS A 804 31.11 -19.67 15.17
N PRO A 805 30.83 -19.95 13.88
CA PRO A 805 31.87 -20.39 12.95
C PRO A 805 32.90 -19.26 12.80
N LYS A 806 34.19 -19.64 12.76
CA LYS A 806 35.26 -18.75 12.32
C LYS A 806 34.91 -18.21 10.93
N SER A 807 34.80 -16.89 10.81
CA SER A 807 34.91 -16.10 9.58
C SER A 807 34.04 -16.53 8.38
N CYS A 808 33.09 -15.67 8.00
CA CYS A 808 32.97 -15.34 6.58
C CYS A 808 32.68 -13.85 6.39
N THR A 809 33.54 -13.27 5.57
CA THR A 809 33.62 -11.90 5.10
C THR A 809 32.36 -11.49 4.35
N VAL A 810 32.05 -10.20 4.48
CA VAL A 810 31.21 -9.36 3.63
C VAL A 810 31.08 -9.88 2.19
N LEU A 811 29.84 -10.01 1.71
CA LEU A 811 29.36 -9.49 0.42
C LEU A 811 27.85 -9.22 0.52
#